data_AF-A0A9J7ZE30-F1
#
_entry.id   AF-A0A9J7ZE30-F1
#
_cell.length_a   1.000
_cell.length_b   1.000
_cell.length_c   1.000
_cell.angle_alpha   90.00
_cell.angle_beta   90.00
_cell.angle_gamma   90.00
#
_symmetry.space_group_name_H-M   'P 1'
#
loop_
_entity.id
_entity.type
_entity.pdbx_description
1 polymer ?
#
loop_
_entity_poly.entity_id
_entity_poly.type
_entity_poly.pdbx_seq_one_letter_code
_entity_poly.pdbx_strand_id
1 'polypeptide(L)'
;MAVLGETRSWSPKPWQFRRYNCDFHHKSEVILVQVNPGESFTIQRDDGQFQCITGPAQVPMMSPNGSVPQIYVPPGYVQQIIEENGVRRVLVLPQTEFHPGGHSPLHHPPPPPPHAHLQAFIPHPHIMHPPPHLYSGMAGGTGDMNPQYISQYHPAHTTIYSEQGQFTHTLLPHQEGVSLSWVAPSRTEGDDKPKEGEKDPAEPSFTYEVSVSYSDHAPCPACVCVCVCIFRVQAMCNCLQGIPSEPVSFTTLSCEPDKPSPPRKASGTKSSLVLQWKAPCDNGSKIQNYILQWDEGKGTDTFEQCYYGPQKQYRLTKLSTASRYSFRLAAKNDMGVRYVSIEVVHIMTSCSVPAPPLSPELIQSGVTWLCVRWYRPAGSPKEDEISYVLEMEEEGSVSERRTHTAFVVAYNAEGKSNPSGVSEFTTAPDRPGCPCRLAVKGKPHPTSFRLTWDPPKDNGGSDVTKYVAELSEGFSGCSWNQVYSGSAVECVCDGLSPGCSYQARVHCISAGGESPLTEPLQVQTPPVPPGPCQPPRVIGKPKAREVQLRWAPPLVDGGSAVSSYSVEMFAPQMEEGREVYQGSEVDCTVGSLLPGRTYGFRLRAANKAGYGPFSERSEVTTGPGAPEACRPPHVTCKSPTCAVISWETPSCNGAAVSEYRLEWGAAEGSMQMCYTGAALSHEMRGLLPATNYFCRVQAVNVAGVGPFSDAVLCQTPCSVPAPVSNVHEDEQARPLLYSPSTCLGLRWEAPCDHGSEITSYLIDLGERQPILTGPVTKYIIQNLQPDTTYRIRIQALNILGAGPCSHTFKLKTKPLPPLPPRLECTASSHQTLRFKWGEGPAKAQPTDSLQYHLQMEDKSGRFISLYKGPCHTHKVQRLNESTSYAFRIQAFNEAGEGPFSTVYTFTTPRSPPAPLKAPRVERVDESCEVSWETLPPMKGDPVIYCLQSMQGNSEFKQIYKGSATSYQLPNLSSSTEYRFRVCAIRQCQDAPEIIGPYSSTVILLPPRVDSPGVSGTTGSKAAEAQKPKRSMTDEQFSFLIIALLAVTSILIAVAIQYFVIE
;
A
#
# COMPACT_ATOMS: atom_id res chain seq x y z
N MET A 1 36.86 -49.55 -73.54
CA MET A 1 38.22 -49.93 -73.10
C MET A 1 38.15 -50.01 -71.58
N ALA A 2 38.17 -51.17 -70.92
CA ALA A 2 39.10 -52.32 -71.02
C ALA A 2 40.50 -51.96 -70.47
N VAL A 3 41.09 -52.72 -69.52
CA VAL A 3 40.63 -53.99 -68.92
C VAL A 3 41.24 -54.27 -67.53
N LEU A 4 40.46 -54.92 -66.64
CA LEU A 4 40.83 -55.61 -65.36
C LEU A 4 41.59 -54.82 -64.27
N GLY A 5 41.47 -55.13 -62.97
CA GLY A 5 40.71 -56.20 -62.30
C GLY A 5 40.26 -55.82 -60.87
N GLU A 6 39.51 -56.69 -60.21
CA GLU A 6 38.70 -56.34 -59.01
C GLU A 6 39.42 -56.55 -57.67
N THR A 7 39.13 -55.70 -56.66
CA THR A 7 38.30 -56.07 -55.47
C THR A 7 38.14 -54.89 -54.48
N ARG A 8 37.32 -55.07 -53.42
CA ARG A 8 36.76 -54.01 -52.56
C ARG A 8 37.68 -53.65 -51.38
N SER A 9 37.73 -52.37 -50.95
CA SER A 9 36.96 -51.86 -49.78
C SER A 9 37.50 -50.58 -49.07
N TRP A 10 36.56 -49.75 -48.61
CA TRP A 10 36.62 -48.83 -47.44
C TRP A 10 37.47 -47.53 -47.49
N SER A 11 37.36 -46.77 -46.40
CA SER A 11 37.40 -45.29 -46.30
C SER A 11 38.66 -44.75 -45.58
N PRO A 12 38.91 -43.43 -45.51
CA PRO A 12 40.28 -42.90 -45.42
C PRO A 12 40.91 -42.92 -44.02
N LYS A 13 42.22 -43.20 -43.98
CA LYS A 13 43.15 -42.96 -42.87
C LYS A 13 44.49 -42.40 -43.39
N PRO A 14 45.36 -41.82 -42.53
CA PRO A 14 46.38 -40.87 -42.97
C PRO A 14 47.79 -41.47 -43.22
N TRP A 15 48.48 -40.93 -44.23
CA TRP A 15 49.93 -40.79 -44.51
C TRP A 15 50.98 -41.86 -44.05
N GLN A 16 51.97 -42.11 -44.93
CA GLN A 16 53.26 -42.77 -44.61
C GLN A 16 54.45 -41.92 -45.08
N PHE A 17 55.60 -41.98 -44.38
CA PHE A 17 56.93 -41.63 -44.91
C PHE A 17 58.05 -42.37 -44.15
N ARG A 18 59.29 -42.35 -44.67
CA ARG A 18 60.48 -43.03 -44.11
C ARG A 18 61.59 -42.05 -43.66
N ARG A 19 62.51 -42.59 -42.84
CA ARG A 19 63.65 -41.96 -42.11
C ARG A 19 64.81 -41.48 -43.00
N TYR A 20 65.46 -40.34 -42.69
CA TYR A 20 66.93 -40.16 -42.52
C TYR A 20 67.37 -38.71 -42.16
N ASN A 21 68.53 -38.62 -41.48
CA ASN A 21 69.50 -37.50 -41.29
C ASN A 21 69.24 -36.23 -40.43
N CYS A 22 70.04 -36.17 -39.34
CA CYS A 22 71.08 -35.18 -38.98
C CYS A 22 70.80 -33.69 -38.61
N ASP A 23 71.48 -33.31 -37.51
CA ASP A 23 72.18 -32.06 -37.17
C ASP A 23 71.54 -30.66 -37.30
N PHE A 24 71.50 -29.96 -36.17
CA PHE A 24 71.69 -28.51 -36.09
C PHE A 24 72.54 -28.13 -34.86
N HIS A 25 73.59 -27.32 -35.07
CA HIS A 25 74.41 -26.77 -33.99
C HIS A 25 73.69 -25.64 -33.24
N HIS A 26 73.74 -25.66 -31.90
CA HIS A 26 74.07 -24.45 -31.12
C HIS A 26 74.72 -24.83 -29.78
N LYS A 27 75.90 -24.22 -29.53
CA LYS A 27 76.72 -24.19 -28.30
C LYS A 27 76.27 -25.07 -27.12
N SER A 28 76.98 -26.17 -26.90
CA SER A 28 77.03 -26.85 -25.59
C SER A 28 77.93 -26.08 -24.63
N GLU A 29 77.38 -25.52 -23.56
CA GLU A 29 78.19 -25.05 -22.42
C GLU A 29 78.42 -26.23 -21.47
N VAL A 30 79.69 -26.50 -21.14
CA VAL A 30 80.07 -27.61 -20.26
C VAL A 30 80.18 -27.09 -18.82
N ILE A 31 79.22 -27.47 -17.98
CA ILE A 31 79.26 -27.20 -16.54
C ILE A 31 79.95 -28.38 -15.84
N LEU A 32 81.12 -28.12 -15.25
CA LEU A 32 81.88 -29.07 -14.44
C LEU A 32 81.88 -28.59 -12.98
N VAL A 33 81.20 -29.31 -12.09
CA VAL A 33 81.17 -28.99 -10.66
C VAL A 33 81.14 -30.27 -9.82
N GLN A 34 81.81 -30.23 -8.67
CA GLN A 34 82.00 -31.35 -7.74
C GLN A 34 81.07 -31.23 -6.53
N VAL A 35 80.58 -32.36 -6.02
CA VAL A 35 79.71 -32.44 -4.83
C VAL A 35 80.26 -33.44 -3.82
N ASN A 36 79.98 -33.20 -2.54
CA ASN A 36 80.04 -34.25 -1.51
C ASN A 36 78.64 -34.90 -1.35
N PRO A 37 78.53 -36.18 -0.92
CA PRO A 37 77.23 -36.86 -0.86
C PRO A 37 76.39 -36.40 0.34
N GLY A 38 75.09 -36.11 0.13
CA GLY A 38 74.12 -36.01 1.24
C GLY A 38 72.83 -35.23 1.00
N GLU A 39 72.88 -34.11 0.26
CA GLU A 39 71.81 -33.09 0.28
C GLU A 39 71.29 -32.71 -1.13
N SER A 40 70.10 -32.09 -1.19
CA SER A 40 69.39 -31.77 -2.44
C SER A 40 68.57 -30.47 -2.34
N PHE A 41 68.44 -29.73 -3.45
CA PHE A 41 67.70 -28.47 -3.52
C PHE A 41 66.75 -28.43 -4.74
N THR A 42 65.82 -27.48 -4.76
CA THR A 42 64.82 -27.32 -5.83
C THR A 42 64.75 -25.87 -6.30
N ILE A 43 64.66 -25.65 -7.61
CA ILE A 43 64.52 -24.33 -8.23
C ILE A 43 63.28 -24.34 -9.13
N GLN A 44 62.51 -23.24 -9.14
CA GLN A 44 61.41 -23.02 -10.08
C GLN A 44 61.89 -22.14 -11.25
N ARG A 45 61.46 -22.46 -12.47
CA ARG A 45 61.74 -21.69 -13.68
C ARG A 45 60.63 -20.70 -14.02
N ASP A 46 60.91 -19.74 -14.90
CA ASP A 46 59.95 -18.74 -15.40
C ASP A 46 58.76 -19.35 -16.17
N ASP A 47 58.84 -20.62 -16.56
CA ASP A 47 57.75 -21.42 -17.15
C ASP A 47 56.82 -22.07 -16.09
N GLY A 48 57.13 -21.88 -14.81
CA GLY A 48 56.40 -22.43 -13.66
C GLY A 48 56.83 -23.83 -13.23
N GLN A 49 57.71 -24.52 -13.95
CA GLN A 49 58.13 -25.89 -13.60
C GLN A 49 59.21 -25.91 -12.50
N PHE A 50 59.16 -26.96 -11.68
CA PHE A 50 60.13 -27.23 -10.62
C PHE A 50 61.17 -28.24 -11.09
N GLN A 51 62.46 -27.92 -10.89
CA GLN A 51 63.56 -28.84 -11.15
C GLN A 51 64.33 -29.11 -9.85
N CYS A 52 64.40 -30.39 -9.46
CA CYS A 52 65.27 -30.85 -8.38
C CYS A 52 66.70 -31.03 -8.93
N ILE A 53 67.71 -30.51 -8.22
CA ILE A 53 69.11 -30.56 -8.64
C ILE A 53 69.97 -31.01 -7.46
N THR A 54 70.79 -32.03 -7.70
CA THR A 54 71.85 -32.49 -6.80
C THR A 54 73.21 -32.08 -7.37
N GLY A 55 73.97 -31.32 -6.59
CA GLY A 55 75.25 -30.75 -7.00
C GLY A 55 75.19 -29.26 -7.32
N PRO A 56 76.31 -28.51 -7.17
CA PRO A 56 76.27 -27.06 -7.26
C PRO A 56 76.25 -26.62 -8.73
N ALA A 57 75.50 -25.56 -9.01
CA ALA A 57 75.49 -24.90 -10.31
C ALA A 57 75.61 -23.39 -10.13
N GLN A 58 76.50 -22.76 -10.90
CA GLN A 58 76.40 -21.33 -11.18
C GLN A 58 75.65 -21.17 -12.50
N VAL A 59 74.55 -20.42 -12.50
CA VAL A 59 73.70 -20.22 -13.68
C VAL A 59 73.67 -18.73 -14.03
N PRO A 60 74.21 -18.30 -15.18
CA PRO A 60 74.07 -16.94 -15.65
C PRO A 60 72.70 -16.73 -16.31
N MET A 61 71.75 -16.12 -15.60
CA MET A 61 70.45 -15.73 -16.16
C MET A 61 70.38 -14.22 -16.38
N MET A 62 70.49 -13.79 -17.64
CA MET A 62 70.06 -12.46 -18.08
C MET A 62 68.67 -12.54 -18.69
N SER A 63 67.67 -11.96 -18.03
CA SER A 63 66.36 -11.70 -18.65
C SER A 63 66.48 -10.51 -19.60
N PRO A 64 65.94 -10.58 -20.83
CA PRO A 64 65.91 -9.43 -21.76
C PRO A 64 65.14 -8.21 -21.23
N ASN A 65 64.27 -8.41 -20.23
CA ASN A 65 63.23 -7.46 -19.84
C ASN A 65 63.51 -6.71 -18.51
N GLY A 66 64.67 -6.93 -17.87
CA GLY A 66 65.14 -6.14 -16.72
C GLY A 66 64.40 -6.32 -15.39
N SER A 67 63.36 -7.15 -15.34
CA SER A 67 62.59 -7.49 -14.13
C SER A 67 63.33 -8.52 -13.26
N VAL A 68 63.35 -8.31 -11.94
CA VAL A 68 64.04 -9.17 -10.96
C VAL A 68 63.12 -10.32 -10.51
N PRO A 69 63.57 -11.60 -10.54
CA PRO A 69 62.79 -12.73 -10.02
C PRO A 69 62.74 -12.74 -8.48
N GLN A 70 61.62 -13.18 -7.92
CA GLN A 70 61.50 -13.44 -6.48
C GLN A 70 62.00 -14.85 -6.12
N ILE A 71 62.72 -14.96 -5.01
CA ILE A 71 63.18 -16.25 -4.46
C ILE A 71 62.40 -16.52 -3.17
N TYR A 72 61.86 -17.73 -3.02
CA TYR A 72 61.25 -18.15 -1.75
C TYR A 72 62.35 -18.48 -0.73
N VAL A 73 62.47 -17.66 0.31
CA VAL A 73 63.48 -17.83 1.36
C VAL A 73 62.89 -18.68 2.50
N PRO A 74 63.59 -19.72 2.99
CA PRO A 74 63.12 -20.54 4.11
C PRO A 74 62.90 -19.73 5.41
N PRO A 75 61.97 -20.14 6.28
CA PRO A 75 61.78 -19.51 7.59
C PRO A 75 63.08 -19.45 8.40
N GLY A 76 63.41 -18.28 8.94
CA GLY A 76 64.67 -18.07 9.64
C GLY A 76 65.81 -17.54 8.77
N TYR A 77 65.55 -17.08 7.54
CA TYR A 77 66.52 -16.40 6.67
C TYR A 77 65.93 -15.14 6.00
N VAL A 78 66.78 -14.21 5.60
CA VAL A 78 66.48 -12.95 4.90
C VAL A 78 67.31 -12.81 3.63
N GLN A 79 66.72 -12.17 2.61
CA GLN A 79 67.38 -11.83 1.35
C GLN A 79 68.07 -10.48 1.42
N GLN A 80 69.31 -10.38 0.92
CA GLN A 80 70.00 -9.11 0.68
C GLN A 80 70.47 -9.05 -0.79
N ILE A 81 70.21 -7.92 -1.46
CA ILE A 81 70.68 -7.66 -2.83
C ILE A 81 71.88 -6.71 -2.74
N ILE A 82 72.94 -7.01 -3.48
CA ILE A 82 74.18 -6.22 -3.52
C ILE A 82 74.52 -5.92 -4.99
N GLU A 83 74.84 -4.68 -5.30
CA GLU A 83 75.43 -4.29 -6.59
C GLU A 83 76.94 -4.08 -6.41
N GLU A 84 77.76 -4.93 -7.04
CA GLU A 84 79.20 -4.74 -7.16
C GLU A 84 79.58 -4.73 -8.64
N ASN A 85 80.35 -3.71 -9.07
CA ASN A 85 80.89 -3.60 -10.44
C ASN A 85 79.84 -3.80 -11.56
N GLY A 86 78.61 -3.33 -11.35
CA GLY A 86 77.49 -3.44 -12.31
C GLY A 86 76.79 -4.80 -12.32
N VAL A 87 77.16 -5.75 -11.46
CA VAL A 87 76.51 -7.06 -11.32
C VAL A 87 75.68 -7.11 -10.05
N ARG A 88 74.38 -7.40 -10.20
CA ARG A 88 73.48 -7.70 -9.08
C ARG A 88 73.73 -9.12 -8.57
N ARG A 89 74.04 -9.23 -7.27
CA ARG A 89 74.18 -10.49 -6.53
C ARG A 89 73.07 -10.57 -5.48
N VAL A 90 72.60 -11.78 -5.19
CA VAL A 90 71.64 -12.05 -4.12
C VAL A 90 72.33 -12.93 -3.08
N LEU A 91 72.33 -12.49 -1.82
CA LEU A 91 72.71 -13.28 -0.65
C LEU A 91 71.45 -13.65 0.15
N VAL A 92 71.55 -14.75 0.88
CA VAL A 92 70.56 -15.22 1.85
C VAL A 92 71.29 -15.44 3.18
N LEU A 93 70.83 -14.78 4.25
CA LEU A 93 71.49 -14.71 5.56
C LEU A 93 70.50 -15.08 6.68
N PRO A 94 70.92 -15.65 7.82
CA PRO A 94 69.99 -16.02 8.91
C PRO A 94 69.24 -14.82 9.52
N GLN A 95 67.98 -15.02 9.91
CA GLN A 95 67.20 -14.06 10.71
C GLN A 95 67.52 -14.20 12.20
N THR A 96 68.37 -13.31 12.68
CA THR A 96 68.43 -12.92 14.10
C THR A 96 68.31 -11.40 14.19
N GLU A 97 67.56 -10.92 15.18
CA GLU A 97 67.21 -9.50 15.43
C GLU A 97 66.20 -8.86 14.46
N PHE A 98 64.90 -8.90 14.81
CA PHE A 98 64.12 -7.74 15.32
C PHE A 98 62.64 -8.08 15.54
N HIS A 99 61.99 -7.40 16.50
CA HIS A 99 60.54 -7.48 16.76
C HIS A 99 59.90 -6.08 16.87
N PRO A 100 58.61 -5.88 16.53
CA PRO A 100 58.02 -4.54 16.32
C PRO A 100 57.00 -4.05 17.38
N GLY A 101 56.74 -2.74 17.39
CA GLY A 101 55.65 -2.05 18.11
C GLY A 101 56.10 -0.71 18.73
N GLY A 102 55.33 0.39 18.80
CA GLY A 102 53.98 0.73 18.27
C GLY A 102 53.95 2.24 17.91
N HIS A 103 52.95 3.07 18.20
CA HIS A 103 51.59 2.90 18.76
C HIS A 103 50.77 4.20 18.50
N SER A 104 49.45 4.11 18.26
CA SER A 104 48.55 5.28 18.07
C SER A 104 47.92 5.79 19.37
N PRO A 105 47.61 7.10 19.46
CA PRO A 105 46.24 7.56 19.81
C PRO A 105 45.86 8.93 19.17
N LEU A 106 44.64 9.51 19.26
CA LEU A 106 43.22 9.08 19.28
C LEU A 106 42.34 10.36 19.20
N HIS A 107 41.28 10.43 18.37
CA HIS A 107 40.06 11.28 18.55
C HIS A 107 39.08 11.15 17.37
N HIS A 108 37.75 11.06 17.49
CA HIS A 108 36.87 10.35 18.45
C HIS A 108 35.45 10.18 17.77
N PRO A 109 34.56 9.24 18.17
CA PRO A 109 33.42 8.78 17.34
C PRO A 109 32.00 9.02 17.94
N PRO A 110 30.93 8.58 17.24
CA PRO A 110 29.66 8.13 17.84
C PRO A 110 29.30 6.64 17.57
N PRO A 111 28.46 5.95 18.40
CA PRO A 111 28.44 4.46 18.49
C PRO A 111 27.04 3.75 18.41
N PRO A 112 26.98 2.38 18.37
CA PRO A 112 25.74 1.60 18.29
C PRO A 112 25.46 0.56 19.43
N PRO A 113 24.18 0.37 19.83
CA PRO A 113 23.63 -0.83 20.51
C PRO A 113 22.37 -1.39 19.75
N PRO A 114 21.55 -2.37 20.22
CA PRO A 114 21.59 -3.23 21.43
C PRO A 114 21.42 -4.76 21.11
N HIS A 115 20.79 -5.54 22.01
CA HIS A 115 20.38 -6.97 21.88
C HIS A 115 18.95 -7.18 22.44
N ALA A 116 18.37 -8.39 22.27
CA ALA A 116 17.81 -9.30 23.32
C ALA A 116 16.92 -10.40 22.67
N HIS A 117 16.63 -11.60 23.19
CA HIS A 117 16.83 -12.36 24.46
C HIS A 117 17.17 -13.84 24.11
N LEU A 118 17.59 -14.81 24.95
CA LEU A 118 17.88 -14.96 26.40
C LEU A 118 19.38 -15.44 26.54
N GLN A 119 20.13 -15.35 27.66
CA GLN A 119 19.97 -15.93 29.02
C GLN A 119 19.83 -17.49 29.05
N ALA A 120 20.56 -18.26 29.87
CA ALA A 120 21.59 -17.94 30.88
C ALA A 120 22.46 -19.17 31.29
N PHE A 121 23.43 -18.91 32.19
CA PHE A 121 24.16 -19.81 33.11
C PHE A 121 25.43 -20.64 32.69
N ILE A 122 26.52 -20.26 33.36
CA ILE A 122 27.76 -20.96 33.79
C ILE A 122 27.39 -21.88 34.99
N PRO A 123 28.04 -23.05 35.33
CA PRO A 123 29.50 -23.31 35.38
C PRO A 123 30.09 -24.69 34.97
N HIS A 124 31.37 -24.68 34.54
CA HIS A 124 32.55 -25.46 35.03
C HIS A 124 32.49 -27.03 35.21
N PRO A 125 33.59 -27.73 35.57
CA PRO A 125 33.81 -29.14 35.20
C PRO A 125 33.56 -30.18 36.32
N HIS A 126 33.52 -31.48 35.95
CA HIS A 126 34.44 -32.53 36.47
C HIS A 126 34.15 -33.94 35.88
N ILE A 127 35.23 -34.68 35.58
CA ILE A 127 35.48 -36.13 35.78
C ILE A 127 34.31 -37.13 35.61
N MET A 128 34.45 -38.06 34.64
CA MET A 128 34.46 -39.51 34.94
C MET A 128 35.18 -40.36 33.86
N HIS A 129 35.73 -41.49 34.32
CA HIS A 129 36.51 -42.54 33.63
C HIS A 129 35.70 -43.88 33.69
N PRO A 130 36.18 -45.08 33.25
CA PRO A 130 37.13 -45.47 32.19
C PRO A 130 36.52 -46.57 31.21
N PRO A 131 37.09 -47.79 30.99
CA PRO A 131 37.86 -48.25 29.81
C PRO A 131 37.11 -49.40 29.04
N PRO A 132 37.68 -50.51 28.47
CA PRO A 132 38.98 -51.24 28.60
C PRO A 132 40.06 -50.82 27.55
N HIS A 133 41.39 -50.92 27.73
CA HIS A 133 42.32 -52.05 28.06
C HIS A 133 42.62 -53.00 26.87
N LEU A 134 43.81 -53.60 26.67
CA LEU A 134 44.94 -53.94 27.58
C LEU A 134 46.37 -53.74 26.96
N TYR A 135 47.36 -53.38 27.80
CA TYR A 135 48.77 -53.89 27.95
C TYR A 135 49.72 -54.02 26.72
N SER A 136 51.07 -53.93 26.81
CA SER A 136 52.09 -53.61 27.86
C SER A 136 53.48 -53.47 27.19
N GLY A 137 54.56 -52.89 27.74
CA GLY A 137 54.81 -52.22 29.04
C GLY A 137 56.32 -52.11 29.36
N MET A 138 56.71 -51.29 30.35
CA MET A 138 58.08 -51.00 30.88
C MET A 138 59.09 -50.34 29.89
N ALA A 139 59.98 -49.38 30.18
CA ALA A 139 60.42 -48.59 31.36
C ALA A 139 61.87 -48.84 31.85
N GLY A 140 62.72 -47.79 31.81
CA GLY A 140 63.90 -47.59 32.66
C GLY A 140 65.29 -47.82 32.06
N GLY A 141 66.29 -47.02 32.50
CA GLY A 141 67.73 -47.34 32.35
C GLY A 141 68.63 -46.20 31.85
N THR A 142 69.43 -45.60 32.74
CA THR A 142 70.54 -44.68 32.44
C THR A 142 71.88 -45.27 32.91
N GLY A 143 73.00 -44.99 32.23
CA GLY A 143 74.35 -45.23 32.80
C GLY A 143 75.51 -45.24 31.79
N ASP A 144 76.55 -44.46 32.07
CA ASP A 144 77.83 -44.39 31.34
C ASP A 144 78.81 -45.53 31.67
N MET A 145 79.90 -45.67 30.89
CA MET A 145 81.32 -45.72 31.36
C MET A 145 82.34 -46.00 30.23
N ASN A 146 83.59 -45.55 30.42
CA ASN A 146 84.78 -45.68 29.54
C ASN A 146 86.06 -45.56 30.41
N PRO A 147 87.14 -46.38 30.26
CA PRO A 147 88.49 -45.78 29.96
C PRO A 147 89.65 -46.65 29.36
N GLN A 148 90.40 -46.07 28.39
CA GLN A 148 91.90 -45.86 28.27
C GLN A 148 93.02 -46.96 28.11
N TYR A 149 94.17 -46.52 27.48
CA TYR A 149 95.65 -46.87 27.55
C TYR A 149 96.36 -47.02 26.14
N ILE A 150 97.68 -46.86 25.79
CA ILE A 150 98.99 -46.25 26.29
C ILE A 150 100.21 -47.23 26.11
N SER A 151 101.47 -46.93 25.67
CA SER A 151 102.15 -45.81 24.91
C SER A 151 103.67 -46.04 24.55
N GLN A 152 104.17 -45.55 23.39
CA GLN A 152 105.56 -45.03 23.02
C GLN A 152 106.90 -45.85 23.05
N TYR A 153 107.83 -45.63 22.06
CA TYR A 153 109.26 -45.11 22.17
C TYR A 153 110.11 -45.11 20.84
N HIS A 154 111.20 -44.28 20.68
CA HIS A 154 111.97 -44.10 19.39
C HIS A 154 113.40 -43.40 19.46
N PRO A 155 114.47 -43.86 18.74
CA PRO A 155 115.75 -43.14 18.40
C PRO A 155 116.17 -43.27 16.86
N ALA A 156 117.32 -42.95 16.21
CA ALA A 156 118.74 -42.50 16.45
C ALA A 156 119.40 -41.85 15.16
N HIS A 157 120.72 -41.52 15.10
CA HIS A 157 121.47 -40.85 13.95
C HIS A 157 123.02 -41.03 13.97
N THR A 158 123.81 -40.63 12.92
CA THR A 158 125.25 -40.12 12.95
C THR A 158 125.85 -39.69 11.56
N THR A 159 126.81 -38.72 11.50
CA THR A 159 127.62 -38.27 10.31
C THR A 159 128.90 -37.48 10.74
N ILE A 160 130.05 -37.51 10.03
CA ILE A 160 131.31 -36.73 10.30
C ILE A 160 132.02 -36.25 8.99
N TYR A 161 132.91 -35.24 9.07
CA TYR A 161 133.52 -34.42 7.99
C TYR A 161 135.04 -34.13 8.18
N SER A 162 135.65 -33.35 7.25
CA SER A 162 136.88 -32.50 7.39
C SER A 162 138.26 -33.19 7.18
N GLU A 163 139.39 -32.52 6.88
CA GLU A 163 139.69 -31.10 6.56
C GLU A 163 141.06 -30.93 5.81
N GLN A 164 141.41 -29.69 5.46
CA GLN A 164 142.69 -29.22 4.88
C GLN A 164 143.01 -29.64 3.42
N GLY A 165 143.77 -28.80 2.72
CA GLY A 165 144.15 -29.05 1.33
C GLY A 165 145.52 -28.46 0.94
N GLN A 166 146.32 -29.26 0.24
CA GLN A 166 147.47 -28.83 -0.57
C GLN A 166 147.60 -29.79 -1.75
N PHE A 167 148.05 -29.29 -2.90
CA PHE A 167 148.18 -30.07 -4.13
C PHE A 167 149.54 -30.77 -4.22
N THR A 168 149.53 -32.06 -4.53
CA THR A 168 150.71 -32.83 -4.94
C THR A 168 150.38 -33.69 -6.16
N HIS A 169 151.14 -33.53 -7.25
CA HIS A 169 151.02 -34.39 -8.42
C HIS A 169 151.59 -35.78 -8.12
N THR A 170 150.73 -36.80 -8.13
CA THR A 170 151.11 -38.20 -7.97
C THR A 170 150.50 -39.02 -9.09
N LEU A 171 151.35 -39.61 -9.94
CA LEU A 171 150.93 -40.55 -10.99
C LEU A 171 150.83 -41.96 -10.40
N LEU A 172 149.62 -42.49 -10.31
CA LEU A 172 149.34 -43.89 -9.96
C LEU A 172 148.32 -44.49 -10.94
N PRO A 173 148.38 -45.82 -11.20
CA PRO A 173 147.64 -46.43 -12.30
C PRO A 173 146.16 -46.60 -11.95
N HIS A 174 145.31 -45.74 -12.51
CA HIS A 174 143.88 -46.00 -12.63
C HIS A 174 143.57 -46.48 -14.06
N GLN A 175 142.93 -47.64 -14.17
CA GLN A 175 141.94 -47.85 -15.23
C GLN A 175 140.63 -47.24 -14.70
N GLU A 176 139.89 -46.42 -15.42
CA GLU A 176 139.97 -46.06 -16.85
C GLU A 176 140.09 -44.53 -17.02
N GLY A 177 141.06 -44.05 -17.82
CA GLY A 177 141.17 -42.65 -18.24
C GLY A 177 142.53 -42.00 -17.90
N VAL A 178 143.09 -41.27 -18.87
CA VAL A 178 144.33 -40.46 -18.72
C VAL A 178 143.99 -39.00 -18.93
N SER A 179 144.46 -38.13 -18.03
CA SER A 179 144.36 -36.68 -18.17
C SER A 179 145.75 -36.04 -18.28
N LEU A 180 145.85 -34.99 -19.09
CA LEU A 180 147.01 -34.11 -19.19
C LEU A 180 146.64 -32.75 -18.60
N SER A 181 147.57 -32.12 -17.90
CA SER A 181 147.40 -30.80 -17.30
C SER A 181 148.71 -30.00 -17.43
N TRP A 182 148.58 -28.68 -17.55
CA TRP A 182 149.67 -27.72 -17.61
C TRP A 182 149.31 -26.48 -16.81
N VAL A 183 150.33 -25.82 -16.24
CA VAL A 183 150.18 -24.64 -15.37
C VAL A 183 151.08 -23.53 -15.90
N ALA A 184 150.53 -22.32 -16.03
CA ALA A 184 151.30 -21.11 -16.29
C ALA A 184 151.63 -20.41 -14.94
N PRO A 185 152.84 -19.85 -14.77
CA PRO A 185 153.28 -19.33 -13.48
C PRO A 185 152.65 -17.98 -13.12
N SER A 186 152.44 -17.74 -11.83
CA SER A 186 152.05 -16.44 -11.28
C SER A 186 153.21 -15.44 -11.32
N ARG A 187 152.88 -14.15 -11.48
CA ARG A 187 153.84 -13.04 -11.41
C ARG A 187 153.63 -12.27 -10.12
N THR A 188 154.70 -12.09 -9.34
CA THR A 188 154.70 -11.28 -8.12
C THR A 188 154.92 -9.81 -8.45
N GLU A 189 154.16 -8.91 -7.83
CA GLU A 189 154.44 -7.47 -7.84
C GLU A 189 155.55 -7.08 -6.85
N GLY A 190 156.18 -5.94 -7.08
CA GLY A 190 157.12 -5.29 -6.17
C GLY A 190 157.68 -4.00 -6.77
N ASP A 191 157.30 -2.86 -6.19
CA ASP A 191 157.72 -1.47 -6.44
C ASP A 191 157.70 -0.98 -7.92
N ASP A 192 157.02 0.12 -8.28
CA ASP A 192 157.18 1.44 -7.67
C ASP A 192 155.90 2.33 -7.77
N LYS A 193 155.92 3.52 -7.15
CA LYS A 193 154.84 4.54 -7.13
C LYS A 193 154.83 5.40 -8.41
N PRO A 194 153.68 5.98 -8.87
CA PRO A 194 152.85 6.88 -8.04
C PRO A 194 151.33 7.02 -8.32
N LYS A 195 150.71 7.82 -7.44
CA LYS A 195 149.43 8.58 -7.44
C LYS A 195 148.50 8.66 -8.68
N GLU A 196 147.20 8.62 -8.39
CA GLU A 196 146.09 9.47 -8.89
C GLU A 196 145.82 9.60 -10.42
N GLY A 197 144.79 8.91 -10.95
CA GLY A 197 143.97 9.41 -12.09
C GLY A 197 143.73 8.48 -13.30
N GLU A 198 142.44 8.31 -13.66
CA GLU A 198 141.83 7.89 -14.96
C GLU A 198 142.33 6.70 -15.84
N LYS A 199 141.44 5.68 -15.95
CA LYS A 199 140.97 4.88 -17.14
C LYS A 199 141.91 4.19 -18.17
N ASP A 200 141.64 2.87 -18.30
CA ASP A 200 141.68 1.99 -19.52
C ASP A 200 143.04 1.80 -20.26
N PRO A 201 143.25 0.77 -21.14
CA PRO A 201 142.37 -0.31 -21.63
C PRO A 201 142.95 -1.77 -21.41
N ALA A 202 142.71 -2.73 -22.32
CA ALA A 202 142.90 -4.19 -22.13
C ALA A 202 143.84 -4.92 -23.13
N GLU A 203 144.22 -6.18 -22.82
CA GLU A 203 145.14 -7.06 -23.59
C GLU A 203 144.52 -8.45 -24.00
N PRO A 204 145.10 -9.19 -24.98
CA PRO A 204 144.50 -10.39 -25.62
C PRO A 204 144.97 -11.77 -25.11
N SER A 205 144.27 -12.85 -25.53
CA SER A 205 144.50 -14.26 -25.12
C SER A 205 144.85 -15.23 -26.28
N PHE A 206 145.48 -16.35 -25.93
CA PHE A 206 145.95 -17.43 -26.83
C PHE A 206 145.25 -18.77 -26.53
N THR A 207 145.19 -19.70 -27.49
CA THR A 207 144.63 -21.06 -27.35
C THR A 207 145.49 -22.13 -28.02
N TYR A 208 145.27 -23.41 -27.70
CA TYR A 208 146.04 -24.55 -28.24
C TYR A 208 145.12 -25.70 -28.59
N GLU A 209 145.49 -26.51 -29.59
CA GLU A 209 144.72 -27.64 -30.11
C GLU A 209 145.58 -28.92 -30.15
N VAL A 210 144.96 -30.06 -29.85
CA VAL A 210 145.62 -31.38 -29.79
C VAL A 210 144.89 -32.32 -30.73
N SER A 211 145.61 -32.94 -31.66
CA SER A 211 145.07 -33.94 -32.60
C SER A 211 145.55 -35.34 -32.25
N VAL A 212 144.64 -36.31 -32.42
CA VAL A 212 144.88 -37.74 -32.17
C VAL A 212 144.50 -38.52 -33.42
N SER A 213 145.37 -39.43 -33.85
CA SER A 213 145.17 -40.26 -35.03
C SER A 213 145.49 -41.72 -34.73
N TYR A 214 144.68 -42.64 -35.24
CA TYR A 214 144.87 -44.09 -35.11
C TYR A 214 145.39 -44.63 -36.45
N SER A 215 146.32 -45.59 -36.41
CA SER A 215 146.86 -46.20 -37.63
C SER A 215 145.91 -47.24 -38.21
N ASP A 216 145.20 -46.88 -39.29
CA ASP A 216 144.50 -47.77 -40.24
C ASP A 216 143.76 -49.00 -39.67
N HIS A 217 142.88 -48.79 -38.69
CA HIS A 217 141.52 -49.35 -38.64
C HIS A 217 140.76 -48.77 -37.42
N ALA A 218 139.45 -48.54 -37.56
CA ALA A 218 138.64 -47.83 -36.55
C ALA A 218 138.09 -48.76 -35.44
N PRO A 219 138.36 -48.50 -34.15
CA PRO A 219 137.76 -49.22 -33.02
C PRO A 219 136.54 -48.47 -32.43
N CYS A 220 135.71 -49.19 -31.67
CA CYS A 220 134.57 -48.63 -30.93
C CYS A 220 135.04 -47.83 -29.69
N PRO A 221 134.46 -46.65 -29.35
CA PRO A 221 134.90 -45.83 -28.20
C PRO A 221 134.82 -46.50 -26.82
N ALA A 222 134.17 -47.66 -26.69
CA ALA A 222 134.00 -48.40 -25.43
C ALA A 222 134.75 -49.74 -25.40
N CYS A 223 135.59 -50.05 -26.40
CA CYS A 223 136.29 -51.33 -26.48
C CYS A 223 137.81 -51.12 -26.41
N VAL A 224 138.44 -51.59 -25.33
CA VAL A 224 139.91 -51.68 -25.22
C VAL A 224 140.43 -52.87 -26.03
N CYS A 225 140.17 -52.83 -27.34
CA CYS A 225 140.85 -53.69 -28.30
C CYS A 225 142.34 -53.32 -28.36
N VAL A 226 143.16 -54.27 -28.81
CA VAL A 226 144.61 -54.10 -28.97
C VAL A 226 144.87 -53.12 -30.12
N CYS A 227 145.09 -51.83 -29.80
CA CYS A 227 145.15 -50.74 -30.78
C CYS A 227 146.32 -49.78 -30.51
N VAL A 228 146.81 -49.11 -31.56
CA VAL A 228 147.93 -48.16 -31.50
C VAL A 228 147.43 -46.73 -31.75
N CYS A 229 147.72 -45.83 -30.81
CA CYS A 229 147.29 -44.42 -30.83
C CYS A 229 148.48 -43.48 -31.13
N ILE A 230 148.26 -42.36 -31.82
CA ILE A 230 149.30 -41.36 -32.16
C ILE A 230 148.79 -39.93 -31.86
N PHE A 231 149.64 -39.04 -31.30
CA PHE A 231 149.27 -37.69 -30.83
C PHE A 231 150.15 -36.56 -31.41
N ARG A 232 149.59 -35.36 -31.66
CA ARG A 232 150.33 -34.10 -32.00
C ARG A 232 149.64 -32.85 -31.40
N VAL A 233 150.38 -31.75 -31.23
CA VAL A 233 149.89 -30.47 -30.61
C VAL A 233 150.23 -29.25 -31.48
N GLN A 234 149.34 -28.26 -31.55
CA GLN A 234 149.48 -27.02 -32.33
C GLN A 234 148.97 -25.78 -31.54
N ALA A 235 149.52 -24.59 -31.80
CA ALA A 235 149.15 -23.34 -31.11
C ALA A 235 148.32 -22.40 -32.00
N MET A 236 147.45 -21.59 -31.39
CA MET A 236 146.59 -20.61 -32.06
C MET A 236 146.48 -19.27 -31.29
N CYS A 237 146.33 -18.17 -32.03
CA CYS A 237 146.03 -16.86 -31.47
C CYS A 237 145.20 -16.05 -32.45
N ASN A 238 143.99 -15.62 -32.07
CA ASN A 238 143.13 -14.70 -32.81
C ASN A 238 143.21 -14.86 -34.35
N CYS A 239 142.83 -16.04 -34.84
CA CYS A 239 142.80 -16.47 -36.24
C CYS A 239 144.15 -16.83 -36.91
N LEU A 240 145.28 -16.81 -36.20
CA LEU A 240 146.59 -17.30 -36.69
C LEU A 240 146.92 -18.68 -36.08
N GLN A 241 147.35 -19.62 -36.93
CA GLN A 241 147.82 -20.96 -36.55
C GLN A 241 149.35 -21.07 -36.61
N GLY A 242 149.95 -21.67 -35.56
CA GLY A 242 151.36 -22.08 -35.54
C GLY A 242 151.59 -23.45 -36.20
N ILE A 243 152.80 -23.99 -36.10
CA ILE A 243 153.18 -25.30 -36.69
C ILE A 243 152.97 -26.44 -35.67
N PRO A 244 152.46 -27.63 -36.06
CA PRO A 244 152.29 -28.78 -35.15
C PRO A 244 153.58 -29.45 -34.67
N SER A 245 153.51 -30.18 -33.55
CA SER A 245 154.58 -30.99 -32.96
C SER A 245 154.83 -32.35 -33.64
N GLU A 246 155.90 -33.03 -33.25
CA GLU A 246 156.16 -34.44 -33.62
C GLU A 246 155.34 -35.47 -32.79
N PRO A 247 155.21 -36.74 -33.26
CA PRO A 247 154.27 -37.74 -32.71
C PRO A 247 154.84 -38.89 -31.83
N VAL A 248 153.99 -39.57 -31.04
CA VAL A 248 154.31 -40.65 -30.04
C VAL A 248 153.17 -41.71 -29.91
N SER A 249 153.43 -43.00 -29.54
CA SER A 249 152.42 -44.13 -29.54
C SER A 249 152.60 -45.33 -28.56
N PHE A 250 151.55 -46.17 -28.30
CA PHE A 250 151.53 -47.40 -27.41
C PHE A 250 150.30 -48.38 -27.61
N THR A 251 150.17 -49.51 -26.84
CA THR A 251 149.22 -50.69 -27.02
C THR A 251 148.68 -51.40 -25.71
N THR A 252 147.69 -52.35 -25.75
CA THR A 252 146.86 -52.90 -24.60
C THR A 252 146.59 -54.46 -24.51
N LEU A 253 145.73 -54.98 -23.58
CA LEU A 253 145.47 -56.42 -23.19
C LEU A 253 143.94 -56.80 -22.95
N SER A 254 143.58 -58.08 -22.64
CA SER A 254 142.21 -58.68 -22.62
C SER A 254 141.57 -59.04 -21.24
N CYS A 255 140.24 -59.36 -21.18
CA CYS A 255 139.47 -59.48 -19.91
C CYS A 255 138.18 -60.41 -19.89
N GLU A 256 137.25 -60.17 -18.93
CA GLU A 256 135.99 -60.92 -18.65
C GLU A 256 134.79 -60.47 -19.54
N PRO A 257 133.69 -61.26 -19.66
CA PRO A 257 132.57 -60.99 -20.59
C PRO A 257 131.64 -59.84 -20.17
N ASP A 258 130.87 -59.34 -21.13
CA ASP A 258 129.81 -58.35 -20.89
C ASP A 258 128.57 -58.94 -20.18
N LYS A 259 127.75 -58.06 -19.59
CA LYS A 259 126.48 -58.41 -18.95
C LYS A 259 125.45 -58.92 -19.99
N PRO A 260 124.75 -60.05 -19.77
CA PRO A 260 123.77 -60.57 -20.72
C PRO A 260 122.42 -59.84 -20.66
N SER A 261 121.67 -59.89 -21.76
CA SER A 261 120.31 -59.35 -21.86
C SER A 261 119.30 -60.14 -21.01
N PRO A 262 118.27 -59.52 -20.39
CA PRO A 262 117.23 -60.22 -19.64
C PRO A 262 116.47 -61.29 -20.46
N PRO A 263 116.00 -62.39 -19.81
CA PRO A 263 115.28 -63.48 -20.48
C PRO A 263 113.85 -63.08 -20.89
N ARG A 264 113.40 -63.51 -22.07
CA ARG A 264 112.06 -63.20 -22.61
C ARG A 264 111.15 -64.43 -22.67
N LYS A 265 109.85 -64.26 -22.42
CA LYS A 265 108.82 -65.30 -22.62
C LYS A 265 108.69 -65.65 -24.11
N ALA A 266 108.99 -66.89 -24.48
CA ALA A 266 108.74 -67.42 -25.81
C ALA A 266 107.35 -68.07 -25.91
N SER A 267 106.90 -68.75 -24.84
CA SER A 267 105.55 -69.32 -24.71
C SER A 267 105.24 -69.65 -23.24
N GLY A 268 103.99 -70.02 -22.95
CA GLY A 268 103.59 -70.52 -21.64
C GLY A 268 102.22 -71.20 -21.66
N THR A 269 101.93 -71.95 -20.61
CA THR A 269 100.62 -72.59 -20.36
C THR A 269 100.09 -72.17 -18.99
N LYS A 270 98.99 -72.79 -18.53
CA LYS A 270 98.51 -72.64 -17.15
C LYS A 270 99.51 -73.13 -16.07
N SER A 271 100.60 -73.82 -16.45
CA SER A 271 101.55 -74.44 -15.50
C SER A 271 103.01 -74.55 -15.98
N SER A 272 103.39 -73.85 -17.06
CA SER A 272 104.77 -73.83 -17.58
C SER A 272 105.12 -72.54 -18.32
N LEU A 273 106.42 -72.20 -18.38
CA LEU A 273 106.96 -71.06 -19.10
C LEU A 273 108.21 -71.46 -19.90
N VAL A 274 108.40 -70.87 -21.08
CA VAL A 274 109.61 -71.03 -21.90
C VAL A 274 110.31 -69.68 -22.03
N LEU A 275 111.61 -69.66 -21.75
CA LEU A 275 112.44 -68.46 -21.64
C LEU A 275 113.64 -68.54 -22.61
N GLN A 276 114.01 -67.41 -23.20
CA GLN A 276 115.07 -67.31 -24.21
C GLN A 276 115.87 -66.01 -24.09
N TRP A 277 117.16 -66.04 -24.42
CA TRP A 277 118.10 -64.90 -24.29
C TRP A 277 119.16 -64.85 -25.41
N LYS A 278 119.99 -63.79 -25.42
CA LYS A 278 121.12 -63.59 -26.35
C LYS A 278 122.48 -63.76 -25.64
N ALA A 279 123.55 -63.84 -26.43
CA ALA A 279 124.93 -63.86 -25.93
C ALA A 279 125.50 -62.43 -25.78
N PRO A 280 126.25 -62.14 -24.71
CA PRO A 280 127.07 -60.93 -24.58
C PRO A 280 128.40 -61.02 -25.38
N CYS A 281 129.21 -59.95 -25.35
CA CYS A 281 130.58 -59.96 -25.89
C CYS A 281 131.51 -60.83 -25.01
N ASP A 282 132.57 -61.37 -25.62
CA ASP A 282 133.51 -62.29 -24.98
C ASP A 282 134.88 -61.67 -24.63
N ASN A 283 135.12 -60.41 -25.03
CA ASN A 283 136.23 -59.55 -24.59
C ASN A 283 137.64 -60.19 -24.66
N GLY A 284 137.82 -61.13 -25.60
CA GLY A 284 139.07 -61.85 -25.85
C GLY A 284 139.17 -63.26 -25.24
N SER A 285 138.16 -63.75 -24.52
CA SER A 285 138.09 -65.16 -24.06
C SER A 285 136.65 -65.69 -24.13
N LYS A 286 136.46 -66.83 -24.79
CA LYS A 286 135.14 -67.33 -25.21
C LYS A 286 134.22 -67.67 -24.04
N ILE A 287 132.95 -67.24 -24.15
CA ILE A 287 131.90 -67.59 -23.19
C ILE A 287 131.59 -69.10 -23.23
N GLN A 288 131.66 -69.74 -22.06
CA GLN A 288 131.37 -71.16 -21.87
C GLN A 288 129.91 -71.45 -21.47
N ASN A 289 129.35 -70.69 -20.54
CA ASN A 289 128.09 -71.03 -19.85
C ASN A 289 127.23 -69.81 -19.50
N TYR A 290 125.93 -70.03 -19.36
CA TYR A 290 124.91 -69.11 -18.83
C TYR A 290 124.33 -69.65 -17.52
N ILE A 291 123.80 -68.76 -16.69
CA ILE A 291 123.16 -69.07 -15.41
C ILE A 291 121.82 -68.35 -15.34
N LEU A 292 120.70 -69.07 -15.21
CA LEU A 292 119.36 -68.48 -15.04
C LEU A 292 118.90 -68.67 -13.59
N GLN A 293 118.33 -67.62 -13.01
CA GLN A 293 117.73 -67.65 -11.68
C GLN A 293 116.27 -67.15 -11.71
N TRP A 294 115.45 -67.60 -10.75
CA TRP A 294 114.01 -67.28 -10.66
C TRP A 294 113.49 -67.10 -9.22
N ASP A 295 112.32 -66.46 -9.07
CA ASP A 295 111.53 -66.41 -7.83
C ASP A 295 110.01 -66.62 -8.09
N GLU A 296 109.24 -66.80 -7.01
CA GLU A 296 107.77 -66.97 -7.04
C GLU A 296 106.96 -65.66 -7.24
N GLY A 297 107.57 -64.61 -7.78
CA GLY A 297 106.88 -63.33 -8.03
C GLY A 297 106.51 -62.53 -6.78
N LYS A 298 106.94 -62.97 -5.60
CA LYS A 298 106.61 -62.41 -4.28
C LYS A 298 107.44 -61.15 -3.92
N GLY A 299 108.44 -60.80 -4.72
CA GLY A 299 109.23 -59.57 -4.54
C GLY A 299 110.26 -59.65 -3.41
N THR A 300 110.76 -60.85 -3.09
CA THR A 300 111.69 -61.09 -1.97
C THR A 300 113.18 -61.00 -2.36
N ASP A 301 113.50 -60.84 -3.64
CA ASP A 301 114.86 -60.85 -4.24
C ASP A 301 115.73 -62.11 -3.93
N THR A 302 115.09 -63.14 -3.39
CA THR A 302 115.68 -64.45 -3.10
C THR A 302 115.59 -65.35 -4.34
N PHE A 303 116.51 -65.17 -5.29
CA PHE A 303 116.53 -65.89 -6.56
C PHE A 303 117.25 -67.24 -6.50
N GLU A 304 116.53 -68.34 -6.75
CA GLU A 304 117.11 -69.69 -6.89
C GLU A 304 117.64 -69.93 -8.32
N GLN A 305 118.70 -70.73 -8.49
CA GLN A 305 119.20 -71.10 -9.82
C GLN A 305 118.34 -72.21 -10.45
N CYS A 306 117.70 -71.94 -11.59
CA CYS A 306 116.93 -72.94 -12.35
C CYS A 306 117.64 -73.46 -13.61
N TYR A 307 118.71 -72.80 -14.09
CA TYR A 307 119.53 -73.31 -15.20
C TYR A 307 121.02 -72.95 -15.04
N TYR A 308 121.89 -73.88 -15.45
CA TYR A 308 123.31 -73.65 -15.71
C TYR A 308 123.68 -74.42 -16.98
N GLY A 309 124.34 -73.77 -17.95
CA GLY A 309 124.85 -74.44 -19.16
C GLY A 309 124.98 -73.55 -20.40
N PRO A 310 125.40 -74.09 -21.56
CA PRO A 310 125.69 -73.31 -22.77
C PRO A 310 124.46 -72.92 -23.61
N GLN A 311 123.26 -73.40 -23.29
CA GLN A 311 122.06 -73.14 -24.09
C GLN A 311 121.54 -71.71 -23.86
N LYS A 312 120.88 -71.16 -24.88
CA LYS A 312 120.30 -69.79 -24.87
C LYS A 312 118.79 -69.78 -24.60
N GLN A 313 118.25 -70.90 -24.09
CA GLN A 313 116.83 -71.10 -23.79
C GLN A 313 116.64 -72.14 -22.70
N TYR A 314 115.54 -72.04 -21.95
CA TYR A 314 115.14 -73.00 -20.91
C TYR A 314 113.61 -73.07 -20.76
N ARG A 315 113.08 -74.23 -20.34
CA ARG A 315 111.65 -74.44 -20.04
C ARG A 315 111.47 -74.76 -18.57
N LEU A 316 110.75 -73.90 -17.86
CA LEU A 316 110.33 -74.12 -16.48
C LEU A 316 108.92 -74.73 -16.43
N THR A 317 108.66 -75.63 -15.49
CA THR A 317 107.39 -76.37 -15.34
C THR A 317 106.99 -76.45 -13.86
N LYS A 318 105.79 -76.99 -13.57
CA LYS A 318 105.18 -77.06 -12.22
C LYS A 318 104.84 -75.68 -11.64
N LEU A 319 104.45 -74.74 -12.50
CA LEU A 319 103.98 -73.41 -12.09
C LEU A 319 102.47 -73.42 -11.80
N SER A 320 102.01 -72.48 -10.97
CA SER A 320 100.59 -72.29 -10.65
C SER A 320 99.86 -71.52 -11.76
N THR A 321 98.54 -71.72 -11.86
CA THR A 321 97.65 -71.02 -12.80
C THR A 321 97.38 -69.58 -12.36
N ALA A 322 97.21 -68.66 -13.31
CA ALA A 322 97.00 -67.23 -13.08
C ALA A 322 98.01 -66.61 -12.07
N SER A 323 99.26 -67.06 -12.10
CA SER A 323 100.29 -66.74 -11.10
C SER A 323 101.53 -66.08 -11.73
N ARG A 324 102.15 -65.15 -10.99
CA ARG A 324 103.31 -64.34 -11.38
C ARG A 324 104.63 -64.95 -10.90
N TYR A 325 105.68 -64.88 -11.71
CA TYR A 325 107.04 -65.36 -11.43
C TYR A 325 108.08 -64.36 -11.95
N SER A 326 109.29 -64.31 -11.40
CA SER A 326 110.35 -63.37 -11.83
C SER A 326 111.66 -64.05 -12.21
N PHE A 327 112.46 -63.45 -13.10
CA PHE A 327 113.65 -64.09 -13.71
C PHE A 327 114.84 -63.13 -13.92
N ARG A 328 116.08 -63.64 -13.78
CA ARG A 328 117.36 -62.93 -14.05
C ARG A 328 118.48 -63.88 -14.54
N LEU A 329 119.52 -63.38 -15.23
CA LEU A 329 120.47 -64.19 -16.03
C LEU A 329 121.95 -63.73 -15.91
N ALA A 330 122.94 -64.62 -15.93
CA ALA A 330 124.39 -64.30 -15.97
C ALA A 330 125.18 -65.15 -17.00
N ALA A 331 126.47 -64.83 -17.26
CA ALA A 331 127.36 -65.49 -18.22
C ALA A 331 128.81 -65.67 -17.69
N LYS A 332 129.60 -66.57 -18.31
CA LYS A 332 130.95 -66.99 -17.84
C LYS A 332 131.94 -67.28 -18.98
N ASN A 333 133.21 -66.84 -18.89
CA ASN A 333 134.34 -67.29 -19.73
C ASN A 333 135.49 -67.87 -18.89
N ASP A 334 136.69 -68.02 -19.48
CA ASP A 334 137.88 -68.56 -18.80
C ASP A 334 138.48 -67.58 -17.78
N MET A 335 138.29 -66.27 -17.98
CA MET A 335 138.80 -65.21 -17.11
C MET A 335 137.94 -65.01 -15.85
N GLY A 336 136.65 -65.37 -15.89
CA GLY A 336 135.78 -65.30 -14.73
C GLY A 336 134.27 -65.26 -15.01
N VAL A 337 133.54 -64.65 -14.08
CA VAL A 337 132.07 -64.55 -14.04
C VAL A 337 131.70 -63.15 -13.55
N ARG A 338 131.20 -62.29 -14.44
CA ARG A 338 130.65 -60.98 -14.05
C ARG A 338 129.15 -60.87 -14.26
N TYR A 339 128.53 -60.39 -13.19
CA TYR A 339 127.28 -59.65 -13.05
C TYR A 339 126.04 -60.06 -13.87
N VAL A 340 124.93 -60.13 -13.14
CA VAL A 340 123.60 -60.50 -13.63
C VAL A 340 123.02 -59.44 -14.58
N SER A 341 122.08 -59.86 -15.42
CA SER A 341 121.27 -59.06 -16.34
C SER A 341 120.65 -57.84 -15.65
N ILE A 342 120.66 -56.72 -16.35
CA ILE A 342 120.36 -55.37 -15.82
C ILE A 342 118.93 -55.25 -15.23
N GLU A 343 117.99 -56.07 -15.70
CA GLU A 343 116.59 -56.07 -15.24
C GLU A 343 116.14 -57.46 -14.80
N VAL A 344 115.17 -57.48 -13.87
CA VAL A 344 114.36 -58.64 -13.49
C VAL A 344 113.06 -58.62 -14.31
N VAL A 345 112.70 -59.74 -14.93
CA VAL A 345 111.49 -59.83 -15.77
C VAL A 345 110.39 -60.62 -15.06
N HIS A 346 109.20 -60.02 -14.89
CA HIS A 346 108.03 -60.68 -14.33
C HIS A 346 107.10 -61.27 -15.41
N ILE A 347 106.56 -62.48 -15.19
CA ILE A 347 105.78 -63.23 -16.18
C ILE A 347 104.61 -63.98 -15.52
N MET A 348 103.43 -63.98 -16.16
CA MET A 348 102.21 -64.68 -15.71
C MET A 348 101.86 -65.92 -16.55
N THR A 349 101.10 -66.85 -15.94
CA THR A 349 100.35 -67.97 -16.56
C THR A 349 98.88 -67.60 -16.84
N SER A 350 98.18 -68.32 -17.75
CA SER A 350 96.88 -67.90 -18.34
C SER A 350 95.61 -68.31 -17.57
N CYS A 351 94.43 -67.72 -17.89
CA CYS A 351 93.17 -67.84 -17.14
C CYS A 351 91.98 -68.45 -17.94
N SER A 352 90.73 -68.00 -17.74
CA SER A 352 89.50 -68.46 -18.45
C SER A 352 88.27 -67.53 -18.25
N VAL A 353 87.24 -67.75 -19.08
CA VAL A 353 85.96 -67.01 -19.20
C VAL A 353 85.04 -67.15 -17.96
N PRO A 354 84.13 -66.19 -17.64
CA PRO A 354 83.23 -66.26 -16.48
C PRO A 354 82.04 -67.22 -16.66
N ALA A 355 81.49 -67.68 -15.53
CA ALA A 355 80.21 -68.40 -15.47
C ALA A 355 79.00 -67.47 -15.76
N PRO A 356 77.86 -68.01 -16.23
CA PRO A 356 76.63 -67.22 -16.42
C PRO A 356 76.08 -66.64 -15.10
N PRO A 357 75.51 -65.42 -15.12
CA PRO A 357 74.77 -64.87 -13.98
C PRO A 357 73.47 -65.62 -13.67
N LEU A 358 72.96 -65.44 -12.45
CA LEU A 358 71.56 -65.75 -12.12
C LEU A 358 70.63 -64.75 -12.83
N SER A 359 69.38 -65.16 -13.07
CA SER A 359 68.35 -64.29 -13.66
C SER A 359 68.16 -63.01 -12.84
N PRO A 360 67.88 -61.86 -13.47
CA PRO A 360 67.63 -60.62 -12.74
C PRO A 360 66.33 -60.68 -11.93
N GLU A 361 66.29 -59.96 -10.80
CA GLU A 361 65.14 -59.84 -9.89
C GLU A 361 64.64 -58.39 -9.85
N LEU A 362 63.32 -58.19 -9.84
CA LEU A 362 62.72 -56.87 -9.63
C LEU A 362 62.77 -56.50 -8.14
N ILE A 363 63.31 -55.33 -7.80
CA ILE A 363 63.18 -54.72 -6.47
C ILE A 363 61.89 -53.90 -6.40
N GLN A 364 61.68 -53.03 -7.39
CA GLN A 364 60.58 -52.06 -7.41
C GLN A 364 60.29 -51.62 -8.84
N SER A 365 59.02 -51.39 -9.17
CA SER A 365 58.61 -50.73 -10.40
C SER A 365 58.00 -49.36 -10.11
N GLY A 366 58.26 -48.41 -11.00
CA GLY A 366 57.50 -47.18 -11.17
C GLY A 366 56.70 -47.21 -12.47
N VAL A 367 56.04 -46.10 -12.81
CA VAL A 367 55.26 -45.98 -14.05
C VAL A 367 56.15 -46.03 -15.28
N THR A 368 57.32 -45.38 -15.22
CA THR A 368 58.25 -45.18 -16.36
C THR A 368 59.61 -45.84 -16.15
N TRP A 369 59.81 -46.58 -15.05
CA TRP A 369 61.11 -47.15 -14.67
C TRP A 369 60.97 -48.48 -13.92
N LEU A 370 62.03 -49.30 -13.97
CA LEU A 370 62.14 -50.57 -13.27
C LEU A 370 63.48 -50.59 -12.52
N CYS A 371 63.46 -50.90 -11.22
CA CYS A 371 64.66 -51.12 -10.41
C CYS A 371 64.91 -52.63 -10.30
N VAL A 372 65.97 -53.08 -10.96
CA VAL A 372 66.31 -54.50 -11.17
C VAL A 372 67.69 -54.80 -10.58
N ARG A 373 67.84 -55.93 -9.91
CA ARG A 373 69.12 -56.42 -9.36
C ARG A 373 69.55 -57.74 -9.98
N TRP A 374 70.86 -57.99 -9.98
CA TRP A 374 71.45 -59.28 -10.34
C TRP A 374 72.68 -59.54 -9.45
N TYR A 375 73.10 -60.80 -9.38
CA TYR A 375 74.19 -61.24 -8.50
C TYR A 375 75.41 -61.71 -9.29
N ARG A 376 76.58 -61.61 -8.66
CA ARG A 376 77.88 -61.94 -9.24
C ARG A 376 78.06 -63.46 -9.44
N PRO A 377 78.51 -63.94 -10.62
CA PRO A 377 78.83 -65.35 -10.84
C PRO A 377 79.97 -65.85 -9.95
N ALA A 378 79.80 -67.05 -9.38
CA ALA A 378 80.78 -67.68 -8.50
C ALA A 378 82.08 -68.08 -9.22
N GLY A 379 83.19 -68.16 -8.48
CA GLY A 379 84.49 -68.64 -9.00
C GLY A 379 85.30 -67.63 -9.83
N SER A 380 85.00 -66.34 -9.73
CA SER A 380 85.50 -65.28 -10.61
C SER A 380 86.45 -64.28 -9.89
N PRO A 381 87.47 -63.68 -10.56
CA PRO A 381 88.54 -62.89 -9.92
C PRO A 381 88.08 -61.53 -9.37
N LYS A 382 88.62 -61.10 -8.22
CA LYS A 382 88.08 -59.97 -7.42
C LYS A 382 87.99 -58.65 -8.21
N GLU A 383 86.80 -58.06 -8.12
CA GLU A 383 86.30 -56.71 -8.49
C GLU A 383 86.82 -55.95 -9.73
N ASP A 384 88.10 -55.94 -10.09
CA ASP A 384 88.62 -55.03 -11.14
C ASP A 384 88.51 -55.56 -12.59
N GLU A 385 88.11 -56.83 -12.80
CA GLU A 385 88.20 -57.52 -14.11
C GLU A 385 86.86 -58.07 -14.67
N ILE A 386 85.70 -57.62 -14.18
CA ILE A 386 84.39 -58.12 -14.64
C ILE A 386 83.37 -56.99 -14.87
N SER A 387 82.76 -56.97 -16.05
CA SER A 387 81.63 -56.09 -16.37
C SER A 387 80.35 -56.88 -16.70
N TYR A 388 79.20 -56.22 -16.57
CA TYR A 388 77.88 -56.79 -16.86
C TYR A 388 77.17 -55.98 -17.94
N VAL A 389 76.38 -56.67 -18.77
CA VAL A 389 75.38 -56.07 -19.66
C VAL A 389 74.02 -56.64 -19.29
N LEU A 390 73.06 -55.76 -19.01
CA LEU A 390 71.64 -56.08 -18.90
C LEU A 390 70.99 -55.76 -20.26
N GLU A 391 70.44 -56.76 -20.92
CA GLU A 391 69.61 -56.57 -22.12
C GLU A 391 68.14 -56.63 -21.71
N MET A 392 67.32 -55.73 -22.26
CA MET A 392 65.87 -55.64 -22.01
C MET A 392 65.12 -55.37 -23.31
N GLU A 393 64.02 -56.08 -23.54
CA GLU A 393 63.16 -55.94 -24.72
C GLU A 393 61.70 -55.72 -24.27
N GLU A 394 60.95 -54.83 -24.95
CA GLU A 394 59.55 -54.52 -24.62
C GLU A 394 58.63 -55.45 -25.43
N GLU A 395 58.12 -56.52 -24.81
CA GLU A 395 57.27 -57.52 -25.48
C GLU A 395 55.85 -57.03 -25.76
N GLY A 396 55.40 -55.99 -25.03
CA GLY A 396 54.18 -55.26 -25.36
C GLY A 396 53.49 -54.58 -24.18
N SER A 397 52.35 -53.96 -24.47
CA SER A 397 51.52 -53.27 -23.48
C SER A 397 50.24 -54.04 -23.16
N VAL A 398 50.14 -54.62 -21.97
CA VAL A 398 48.89 -55.20 -21.45
C VAL A 398 48.22 -54.15 -20.58
N SER A 399 47.10 -53.59 -21.07
CA SER A 399 46.39 -52.46 -20.45
C SER A 399 47.36 -51.34 -20.03
N GLU A 400 47.89 -50.59 -21.00
CA GLU A 400 48.75 -49.38 -20.88
C GLU A 400 50.07 -49.50 -20.08
N ARG A 401 50.23 -50.50 -19.20
CA ARG A 401 51.51 -50.88 -18.58
C ARG A 401 52.40 -51.57 -19.62
N ARG A 402 53.71 -51.39 -19.48
CA ARG A 402 54.70 -52.00 -20.37
C ARG A 402 55.33 -53.21 -19.71
N THR A 403 55.26 -54.35 -20.38
CA THR A 403 55.99 -55.56 -20.00
C THR A 403 57.30 -55.62 -20.75
N HIS A 404 58.39 -55.82 -19.99
CA HIS A 404 59.74 -55.97 -20.50
C HIS A 404 60.28 -57.34 -20.08
N THR A 405 60.93 -58.06 -20.98
CA THR A 405 61.73 -59.23 -20.63
C THR A 405 63.21 -58.89 -20.62
N ALA A 406 63.98 -59.51 -19.71
CA ALA A 406 65.33 -59.08 -19.38
C ALA A 406 66.28 -60.22 -19.00
N PHE A 407 67.55 -60.13 -19.40
CA PHE A 407 68.61 -61.06 -19.00
C PHE A 407 69.96 -60.35 -18.85
N VAL A 408 70.91 -60.99 -18.16
CA VAL A 408 72.25 -60.44 -17.85
C VAL A 408 73.36 -61.32 -18.41
N VAL A 409 74.39 -60.70 -19.00
CA VAL A 409 75.62 -61.32 -19.49
C VAL A 409 76.82 -60.74 -18.75
N ALA A 410 77.79 -61.58 -18.37
CA ALA A 410 79.05 -61.17 -17.72
C ALA A 410 80.24 -61.28 -18.69
N TYR A 411 81.25 -60.42 -18.53
CA TYR A 411 82.40 -60.32 -19.43
C TYR A 411 83.72 -60.24 -18.63
N ASN A 412 84.79 -60.85 -19.13
CA ASN A 412 86.17 -60.59 -18.69
C ASN A 412 87.13 -60.57 -19.90
N ALA A 413 88.43 -60.43 -19.64
CA ALA A 413 89.49 -60.37 -20.67
C ALA A 413 89.62 -61.63 -21.56
N GLU A 414 89.07 -62.78 -21.15
CA GLU A 414 89.10 -64.04 -21.91
C GLU A 414 87.81 -64.24 -22.73
N GLY A 415 86.71 -63.52 -22.44
CA GLY A 415 85.47 -63.55 -23.22
C GLY A 415 84.19 -63.22 -22.45
N LYS A 416 83.03 -63.45 -23.11
CA LYS A 416 81.68 -63.31 -22.52
C LYS A 416 81.15 -64.64 -21.98
N SER A 417 80.34 -64.58 -20.93
CA SER A 417 79.58 -65.71 -20.41
C SER A 417 78.41 -66.08 -21.35
N ASN A 418 77.76 -67.20 -21.06
CA ASN A 418 76.38 -67.39 -21.50
C ASN A 418 75.44 -66.38 -20.78
N PRO A 419 74.28 -66.03 -21.35
CA PRO A 419 73.25 -65.25 -20.65
C PRO A 419 72.73 -65.94 -19.38
N SER A 420 72.13 -65.16 -18.49
CA SER A 420 71.23 -65.65 -17.44
C SER A 420 69.94 -66.24 -18.03
N GLY A 421 69.07 -66.78 -17.17
CA GLY A 421 67.66 -66.93 -17.54
C GLY A 421 67.00 -65.57 -17.77
N VAL A 422 65.91 -65.57 -18.54
CA VAL A 422 65.09 -64.39 -18.81
C VAL A 422 64.07 -64.20 -17.69
N SER A 423 63.88 -62.97 -17.23
CA SER A 423 62.83 -62.56 -16.28
C SER A 423 61.87 -61.58 -16.94
N GLU A 424 60.58 -61.64 -16.59
CA GLU A 424 59.51 -60.73 -17.05
C GLU A 424 59.22 -59.67 -15.97
N PHE A 425 59.14 -58.39 -16.37
CA PHE A 425 58.90 -57.25 -15.48
C PHE A 425 57.86 -56.28 -16.07
N THR A 426 56.82 -55.96 -15.30
CA THR A 426 55.79 -54.99 -15.71
C THR A 426 55.93 -53.68 -14.92
N THR A 427 55.73 -52.54 -15.58
CA THR A 427 55.68 -51.22 -14.92
C THR A 427 54.48 -51.10 -13.96
N ALA A 428 54.55 -50.16 -13.02
CA ALA A 428 53.41 -49.80 -12.19
C ALA A 428 52.32 -49.10 -13.05
N PRO A 429 51.03 -49.19 -12.68
CA PRO A 429 49.98 -48.38 -13.31
C PRO A 429 50.19 -46.88 -13.01
N ASP A 430 49.83 -46.04 -13.98
CA ASP A 430 49.70 -44.59 -13.81
C ASP A 430 48.30 -44.23 -13.29
N ARG A 431 48.11 -42.95 -13.00
CA ARG A 431 46.80 -42.36 -12.70
C ARG A 431 45.88 -42.45 -13.92
N PRO A 432 44.58 -42.66 -13.74
CA PRO A 432 43.64 -42.68 -14.86
C PRO A 432 43.45 -41.28 -15.45
N GLY A 433 42.97 -41.21 -16.69
CA GLY A 433 42.51 -39.95 -17.28
C GLY A 433 41.29 -39.38 -16.55
N CYS A 434 40.94 -38.12 -16.84
CA CYS A 434 39.73 -37.52 -16.29
C CYS A 434 38.45 -38.19 -16.84
N PRO A 435 37.38 -38.34 -16.04
CA PRO A 435 36.07 -38.80 -16.52
C PRO A 435 35.55 -37.95 -17.69
N CYS A 436 34.78 -38.54 -18.59
CA CYS A 436 34.29 -37.88 -19.80
C CYS A 436 32.81 -37.48 -19.68
N ARG A 437 32.36 -36.53 -20.51
CA ARG A 437 30.94 -36.15 -20.70
C ARG A 437 30.10 -35.95 -19.41
N LEU A 438 30.63 -35.27 -18.39
CA LEU A 438 29.82 -34.89 -17.22
C LEU A 438 28.62 -34.04 -17.65
N ALA A 439 27.40 -34.52 -17.37
CA ALA A 439 26.15 -33.90 -17.78
C ALA A 439 25.01 -34.14 -16.77
N VAL A 440 23.95 -33.33 -16.85
CA VAL A 440 22.69 -33.60 -16.14
C VAL A 440 21.84 -34.57 -16.96
N LYS A 441 21.41 -35.66 -16.34
CA LYS A 441 20.56 -36.70 -16.93
C LYS A 441 19.08 -36.39 -16.72
N GLY A 442 18.48 -35.70 -17.69
CA GLY A 442 17.08 -35.28 -17.68
C GLY A 442 16.89 -33.81 -17.29
N LYS A 443 15.69 -33.42 -16.87
CA LYS A 443 15.42 -32.09 -16.33
C LYS A 443 15.77 -32.05 -14.83
N PRO A 444 16.44 -31.01 -14.31
CA PRO A 444 16.59 -30.82 -12.87
C PRO A 444 15.24 -30.71 -12.16
N HIS A 445 15.15 -31.28 -10.96
CA HIS A 445 14.07 -31.07 -10.00
C HIS A 445 14.45 -29.90 -9.07
N PRO A 446 13.50 -29.18 -8.44
CA PRO A 446 13.84 -28.06 -7.55
C PRO A 446 14.78 -28.42 -6.39
N THR A 447 14.72 -29.68 -5.92
CA THR A 447 15.52 -30.17 -4.78
C THR A 447 16.55 -31.24 -5.14
N SER A 448 16.69 -31.59 -6.43
CA SER A 448 17.65 -32.61 -6.86
C SER A 448 17.95 -32.60 -8.37
N PHE A 449 19.09 -33.15 -8.77
CA PHE A 449 19.34 -33.53 -10.16
C PHE A 449 20.22 -34.77 -10.26
N ARG A 450 20.11 -35.50 -11.36
CA ARG A 450 20.96 -36.67 -11.64
C ARG A 450 22.15 -36.25 -12.50
N LEU A 451 23.36 -36.49 -12.02
CA LEU A 451 24.58 -36.39 -12.82
C LEU A 451 24.84 -37.72 -13.52
N THR A 452 25.44 -37.66 -14.71
CA THR A 452 25.94 -38.81 -15.45
C THR A 452 27.27 -38.44 -16.10
N TRP A 453 28.16 -39.39 -16.25
CA TRP A 453 29.44 -39.25 -16.95
C TRP A 453 29.79 -40.55 -17.68
N ASP A 454 30.79 -40.49 -18.56
CA ASP A 454 31.45 -41.65 -19.14
C ASP A 454 32.74 -41.96 -18.36
N PRO A 455 33.20 -43.24 -18.34
CA PRO A 455 34.55 -43.59 -17.91
C PRO A 455 35.64 -42.79 -18.65
N PRO A 456 36.85 -42.66 -18.07
CA PRO A 456 37.97 -42.05 -18.78
C PRO A 456 38.40 -42.92 -19.97
N LYS A 457 39.01 -42.29 -20.98
CA LYS A 457 39.45 -42.96 -22.22
C LYS A 457 40.77 -43.74 -22.08
N ASP A 458 41.51 -43.39 -21.05
CA ASP A 458 42.84 -43.84 -20.63
C ASP A 458 42.66 -44.19 -19.14
N ASN A 459 43.09 -45.38 -18.72
CA ASN A 459 42.88 -45.84 -17.34
C ASN A 459 44.19 -45.93 -16.53
N GLY A 460 45.28 -45.38 -17.06
CA GLY A 460 46.61 -45.51 -16.47
C GLY A 460 47.07 -46.97 -16.37
N GLY A 461 46.44 -47.87 -17.13
CA GLY A 461 46.66 -49.31 -17.02
C GLY A 461 46.12 -49.96 -15.75
N SER A 462 45.05 -49.45 -15.15
CA SER A 462 44.32 -50.19 -14.11
C SER A 462 42.82 -49.85 -14.08
N ASP A 463 42.00 -50.83 -13.72
CA ASP A 463 40.56 -50.62 -13.64
C ASP A 463 40.19 -49.52 -12.64
N VAL A 464 39.24 -48.67 -13.03
CA VAL A 464 38.70 -47.61 -12.18
C VAL A 464 37.84 -48.24 -11.10
N THR A 465 38.28 -48.13 -9.84
CA THR A 465 37.62 -48.73 -8.68
C THR A 465 36.43 -47.90 -8.17
N LYS A 466 36.53 -46.57 -8.26
CA LYS A 466 35.47 -45.63 -7.89
C LYS A 466 35.56 -44.31 -8.64
N TYR A 467 34.40 -43.67 -8.80
CA TYR A 467 34.21 -42.27 -9.13
C TYR A 467 33.86 -41.52 -7.85
N VAL A 468 34.27 -40.26 -7.79
CA VAL A 468 33.94 -39.34 -6.69
C VAL A 468 33.38 -38.07 -7.32
N ALA A 469 32.15 -37.71 -6.94
CA ALA A 469 31.49 -36.49 -7.42
C ALA A 469 31.38 -35.47 -6.29
N GLU A 470 31.66 -34.22 -6.63
CA GLU A 470 31.67 -33.08 -5.72
C GLU A 470 30.76 -31.97 -6.22
N LEU A 471 30.14 -31.25 -5.28
CA LEU A 471 29.19 -30.18 -5.53
C LEU A 471 29.57 -28.93 -4.72
N SER A 472 29.66 -27.79 -5.39
CA SER A 472 29.72 -26.46 -4.76
C SER A 472 28.36 -25.78 -4.88
N GLU A 473 27.94 -25.10 -3.82
CA GLU A 473 26.86 -24.11 -3.89
C GLU A 473 27.34 -22.85 -4.62
N GLY A 474 26.41 -22.20 -5.32
CA GLY A 474 26.68 -21.03 -6.15
C GLY A 474 27.56 -21.33 -7.38
N PHE A 475 28.12 -20.27 -7.95
CA PHE A 475 29.10 -20.33 -9.04
C PHE A 475 30.51 -19.91 -8.60
N SER A 476 30.76 -19.79 -7.29
CA SER A 476 32.04 -19.32 -6.74
C SER A 476 33.12 -20.39 -6.67
N GLY A 477 32.75 -21.67 -6.65
CA GLY A 477 33.69 -22.80 -6.56
C GLY A 477 34.56 -22.80 -5.29
N CYS A 478 34.18 -22.06 -4.25
CA CYS A 478 35.00 -21.85 -3.05
C CYS A 478 34.92 -23.00 -2.03
N SER A 479 33.87 -23.82 -2.07
CA SER A 479 33.60 -24.87 -1.08
C SER A 479 32.93 -26.07 -1.75
N TRP A 480 33.63 -27.20 -1.80
CA TRP A 480 33.19 -28.41 -2.49
C TRP A 480 32.83 -29.50 -1.48
N ASN A 481 31.61 -30.04 -1.59
CA ASN A 481 31.12 -31.13 -0.77
C ASN A 481 31.06 -32.42 -1.61
N GLN A 482 31.57 -33.53 -1.09
CA GLN A 482 31.47 -34.83 -1.76
C GLN A 482 30.02 -35.34 -1.70
N VAL A 483 29.36 -35.44 -2.86
CA VAL A 483 27.97 -35.91 -3.00
C VAL A 483 27.87 -37.36 -3.48
N TYR A 484 28.95 -37.93 -4.01
CA TYR A 484 29.01 -39.35 -4.38
C TYR A 484 30.43 -39.92 -4.24
N SER A 485 30.53 -41.19 -3.86
CA SER A 485 31.75 -42.00 -3.93
C SER A 485 31.37 -43.47 -4.15
N GLY A 486 31.63 -44.02 -5.33
CA GLY A 486 31.30 -45.41 -5.68
C GLY A 486 31.58 -45.75 -7.15
N SER A 487 31.31 -46.98 -7.57
CA SER A 487 31.68 -47.49 -8.90
C SER A 487 30.70 -47.16 -10.04
N ALA A 488 29.54 -46.55 -9.76
CA ALA A 488 28.58 -46.18 -10.80
C ALA A 488 29.00 -44.90 -11.55
N VAL A 489 28.53 -44.78 -12.80
CA VAL A 489 28.79 -43.65 -13.70
C VAL A 489 27.66 -42.60 -13.71
N GLU A 490 26.78 -42.67 -12.71
CA GLU A 490 25.75 -41.67 -12.43
C GLU A 490 25.48 -41.59 -10.93
N CYS A 491 25.05 -40.43 -10.46
CA CYS A 491 24.58 -40.21 -9.09
C CYS A 491 23.41 -39.23 -9.05
N VAL A 492 22.65 -39.23 -7.95
CA VAL A 492 21.67 -38.16 -7.67
C VAL A 492 22.29 -37.22 -6.66
N CYS A 493 22.29 -35.93 -6.96
CA CYS A 493 22.51 -34.87 -5.99
C CYS A 493 21.13 -34.47 -5.48
N ASP A 494 20.83 -34.68 -4.20
CA ASP A 494 19.59 -34.28 -3.54
C ASP A 494 19.87 -33.36 -2.34
N GLY A 495 18.82 -33.01 -1.58
CA GLY A 495 18.91 -32.00 -0.51
C GLY A 495 19.12 -30.57 -1.01
N LEU A 496 18.96 -30.32 -2.32
CA LEU A 496 19.26 -29.02 -2.94
C LEU A 496 18.18 -27.99 -2.64
N SER A 497 18.55 -26.71 -2.69
CA SER A 497 17.62 -25.58 -2.58
C SER A 497 17.01 -25.22 -3.95
N PRO A 498 15.69 -24.98 -4.05
CA PRO A 498 15.04 -24.48 -5.27
C PRO A 498 15.61 -23.15 -5.76
N GLY A 499 15.66 -22.97 -7.08
CA GLY A 499 16.18 -21.75 -7.74
C GLY A 499 17.70 -21.53 -7.64
N CYS A 500 18.40 -22.27 -6.78
CA CYS A 500 19.82 -22.08 -6.52
C CYS A 500 20.72 -22.60 -7.65
N SER A 501 21.83 -21.89 -7.83
CA SER A 501 22.93 -22.27 -8.71
C SER A 501 23.90 -23.21 -7.99
N TYR A 502 24.46 -24.15 -8.74
CA TYR A 502 25.41 -25.15 -8.29
C TYR A 502 26.51 -25.37 -9.34
N GLN A 503 27.67 -25.85 -8.90
CA GLN A 503 28.72 -26.41 -9.76
C GLN A 503 29.01 -27.85 -9.35
N ALA A 504 29.07 -28.76 -10.33
CA ALA A 504 29.39 -30.17 -10.12
C ALA A 504 30.68 -30.55 -10.85
N ARG A 505 31.51 -31.41 -10.24
CA ARG A 505 32.71 -31.99 -10.86
C ARG A 505 32.93 -33.43 -10.41
N VAL A 506 33.65 -34.21 -11.20
CA VAL A 506 33.90 -35.64 -10.92
C VAL A 506 35.38 -35.96 -11.17
N HIS A 507 35.97 -36.80 -10.33
CA HIS A 507 37.21 -37.52 -10.63
C HIS A 507 37.01 -39.03 -10.45
N CYS A 508 38.02 -39.82 -10.79
CA CYS A 508 38.01 -41.26 -10.60
C CYS A 508 39.35 -41.78 -10.06
N ILE A 509 39.32 -42.99 -9.51
CA ILE A 509 40.44 -43.55 -8.72
C ILE A 509 40.68 -45.00 -9.14
N SER A 510 41.91 -45.30 -9.56
CA SER A 510 42.40 -46.63 -9.91
C SER A 510 43.62 -47.00 -9.05
N ALA A 511 44.31 -48.09 -9.37
CA ALA A 511 45.47 -48.55 -8.59
C ALA A 511 46.70 -47.63 -8.71
N GLY A 512 46.80 -46.81 -9.78
CA GLY A 512 47.85 -45.79 -9.92
C GLY A 512 47.51 -44.44 -9.27
N GLY A 513 46.30 -44.27 -8.74
CA GLY A 513 45.88 -43.10 -7.96
C GLY A 513 44.65 -42.39 -8.51
N GLU A 514 44.55 -41.09 -8.20
CA GLU A 514 43.40 -40.25 -8.51
C GLU A 514 43.63 -39.46 -9.81
N SER A 515 42.61 -39.40 -10.67
CA SER A 515 42.64 -38.64 -11.93
C SER A 515 42.38 -37.15 -11.74
N PRO A 516 42.71 -36.30 -12.74
CA PRO A 516 42.26 -34.91 -12.76
C PRO A 516 40.73 -34.80 -12.74
N LEU A 517 40.24 -33.82 -11.99
CA LEU A 517 38.82 -33.45 -11.94
C LEU A 517 38.34 -32.97 -13.32
N THR A 518 37.08 -33.23 -13.64
CA THR A 518 36.39 -32.60 -14.78
C THR A 518 36.24 -31.09 -14.59
N GLU A 519 36.15 -30.36 -15.69
CA GLU A 519 35.64 -28.98 -15.70
C GLU A 519 34.29 -28.86 -14.94
N PRO A 520 34.09 -27.80 -14.13
CA PRO A 520 32.86 -27.59 -13.37
C PRO A 520 31.60 -27.44 -14.26
N LEU A 521 30.71 -28.43 -14.20
CA LEU A 521 29.39 -28.36 -14.81
C LEU A 521 28.48 -27.44 -13.98
N GLN A 522 28.06 -26.31 -14.56
CA GLN A 522 27.08 -25.41 -13.95
C GLN A 522 25.66 -25.95 -14.11
N VAL A 523 24.91 -25.98 -13.01
CA VAL A 523 23.50 -26.41 -12.97
C VAL A 523 22.70 -25.41 -12.13
N GLN A 524 21.46 -25.13 -12.51
CA GLN A 524 20.52 -24.38 -11.67
C GLN A 524 19.28 -25.24 -11.44
N THR A 525 18.82 -25.33 -10.19
CA THR A 525 17.54 -25.96 -9.87
C THR A 525 16.38 -25.03 -10.26
N PRO A 526 15.26 -25.53 -10.81
CA PRO A 526 14.10 -24.68 -11.05
C PRO A 526 13.53 -24.18 -9.71
N PRO A 527 12.99 -22.94 -9.67
CA PRO A 527 12.27 -22.47 -8.50
C PRO A 527 10.95 -23.21 -8.29
N VAL A 528 10.45 -23.20 -7.06
CA VAL A 528 9.08 -23.62 -6.69
C VAL A 528 8.20 -22.38 -6.50
N PRO A 529 6.85 -22.51 -6.51
CA PRO A 529 5.97 -21.44 -6.07
C PRO A 529 6.29 -21.02 -4.61
N PRO A 530 6.03 -19.76 -4.21
CA PRO A 530 6.38 -19.28 -2.88
C PRO A 530 5.66 -20.04 -1.75
N GLY A 531 6.19 -19.96 -0.54
CA GLY A 531 5.50 -20.43 0.67
C GLY A 531 4.24 -19.60 0.99
N PRO A 532 3.42 -20.03 1.97
CA PRO A 532 2.26 -19.27 2.40
C PRO A 532 2.66 -17.92 3.01
N CYS A 533 1.90 -16.88 2.68
CA CYS A 533 1.99 -15.59 3.37
C CYS A 533 1.42 -15.69 4.79
N GLN A 534 1.83 -14.78 5.69
CA GLN A 534 1.02 -14.50 6.89
C GLN A 534 -0.33 -13.91 6.48
N PRO A 535 -1.42 -14.13 7.24
CA PRO A 535 -2.73 -13.51 6.96
C PRO A 535 -2.63 -11.97 6.89
N PRO A 536 -3.44 -11.32 6.05
CA PRO A 536 -3.39 -9.87 5.90
C PRO A 536 -3.86 -9.20 7.19
N ARG A 537 -3.16 -8.14 7.60
CA ARG A 537 -3.45 -7.37 8.81
C ARG A 537 -4.18 -6.08 8.44
N VAL A 538 -5.16 -5.71 9.25
CA VAL A 538 -5.90 -4.44 9.07
C VAL A 538 -5.02 -3.26 9.48
N ILE A 539 -4.96 -2.22 8.64
CA ILE A 539 -4.36 -0.93 9.00
C ILE A 539 -5.43 0.00 9.57
N GLY A 540 -5.15 0.61 10.72
CA GLY A 540 -6.03 1.59 11.35
C GLY A 540 -7.31 0.97 11.93
N LYS A 541 -8.38 1.78 12.01
CA LYS A 541 -9.70 1.31 12.44
C LYS A 541 -10.54 0.94 11.21
N PRO A 542 -11.21 -0.22 11.17
CA PRO A 542 -12.18 -0.55 10.11
C PRO A 542 -13.22 0.56 9.93
N LYS A 543 -13.47 0.97 8.68
CA LYS A 543 -14.52 1.93 8.34
C LYS A 543 -15.81 1.20 8.00
N ALA A 544 -16.90 1.95 7.85
CA ALA A 544 -18.23 1.39 7.59
C ALA A 544 -18.35 0.63 6.25
N ARG A 545 -17.63 1.07 5.21
CA ARG A 545 -17.73 0.49 3.85
C ARG A 545 -16.38 0.13 3.20
N GLU A 546 -15.29 0.22 3.96
CA GLU A 546 -13.95 -0.13 3.47
C GLU A 546 -13.03 -0.64 4.60
N VAL A 547 -12.10 -1.51 4.23
CA VAL A 547 -11.01 -2.01 5.09
C VAL A 547 -9.69 -1.84 4.34
N GLN A 548 -8.66 -1.37 5.03
CA GLN A 548 -7.28 -1.32 4.51
C GLN A 548 -6.50 -2.52 5.05
N LEU A 549 -5.87 -3.28 4.16
CA LEU A 549 -5.14 -4.51 4.46
C LEU A 549 -3.67 -4.34 4.08
N ARG A 550 -2.75 -4.86 4.90
CA ARG A 550 -1.32 -4.99 4.60
C ARG A 550 -0.80 -6.36 5.01
N TRP A 551 0.11 -6.90 4.21
CA TRP A 551 0.81 -8.15 4.46
C TRP A 551 2.33 -7.94 4.39
N ALA A 552 3.07 -9.02 4.55
CA ALA A 552 4.50 -9.10 4.27
C ALA A 552 4.74 -10.18 3.20
N PRO A 553 5.88 -10.17 2.51
CA PRO A 553 6.29 -11.29 1.67
C PRO A 553 6.31 -12.62 2.45
N PRO A 554 6.13 -13.77 1.78
CA PRO A 554 6.30 -15.07 2.41
C PRO A 554 7.76 -15.28 2.87
N LEU A 555 7.94 -16.02 3.95
CA LEU A 555 9.27 -16.30 4.54
C LEU A 555 10.19 -17.10 3.61
N VAL A 556 9.59 -17.87 2.68
CA VAL A 556 10.28 -18.64 1.64
C VAL A 556 9.71 -18.20 0.30
N ASP A 557 10.55 -17.61 -0.55
CA ASP A 557 10.15 -17.12 -1.88
C ASP A 557 10.09 -18.23 -2.93
N GLY A 558 10.66 -19.41 -2.64
CA GLY A 558 10.74 -20.55 -3.55
C GLY A 558 11.96 -20.55 -4.49
N GLY A 559 12.98 -19.72 -4.20
CA GLY A 559 14.17 -19.57 -5.04
C GLY A 559 14.00 -18.59 -6.20
N SER A 560 13.00 -17.72 -6.14
CA SER A 560 12.69 -16.73 -7.17
C SER A 560 11.80 -15.65 -6.58
N ALA A 561 12.22 -14.40 -6.72
CA ALA A 561 11.55 -13.25 -6.14
C ALA A 561 10.04 -13.21 -6.47
N VAL A 562 9.24 -12.90 -5.45
CA VAL A 562 7.79 -12.73 -5.57
C VAL A 562 7.47 -11.57 -6.51
N SER A 563 6.65 -11.84 -7.51
CA SER A 563 6.25 -10.89 -8.56
C SER A 563 4.88 -10.27 -8.33
N SER A 564 3.99 -10.96 -7.60
CA SER A 564 2.63 -10.47 -7.33
C SER A 564 1.97 -11.20 -6.16
N TYR A 565 0.89 -10.62 -5.65
CA TYR A 565 -0.03 -11.17 -4.67
C TYR A 565 -1.45 -11.21 -5.24
N SER A 566 -2.25 -12.16 -4.75
CA SER A 566 -3.68 -12.35 -5.03
C SER A 566 -4.41 -12.47 -3.70
N VAL A 567 -5.40 -11.60 -3.45
CA VAL A 567 -6.15 -11.52 -2.18
C VAL A 567 -7.62 -11.85 -2.44
N GLU A 568 -8.15 -12.81 -1.68
CA GLU A 568 -9.56 -13.19 -1.71
C GLU A 568 -10.30 -12.69 -0.47
N MET A 569 -11.55 -12.25 -0.68
CA MET A 569 -12.50 -11.86 0.33
C MET A 569 -13.66 -12.87 0.41
N PHE A 570 -14.07 -13.18 1.63
CA PHE A 570 -15.27 -13.96 1.96
C PHE A 570 -16.28 -13.06 2.67
N ALA A 571 -17.48 -12.97 2.12
CA ALA A 571 -18.60 -12.27 2.76
C ALA A 571 -19.28 -13.18 3.80
N PRO A 572 -20.04 -12.64 4.78
CA PRO A 572 -20.69 -13.45 5.84
C PRO A 572 -21.67 -14.55 5.40
N GLN A 573 -21.93 -14.68 4.09
CA GLN A 573 -22.83 -15.67 3.49
C GLN A 573 -22.23 -16.30 2.21
N MET A 574 -20.92 -16.16 2.00
CA MET A 574 -20.21 -16.73 0.85
C MET A 574 -19.10 -17.67 1.33
N GLU A 575 -19.30 -18.97 1.11
CA GLU A 575 -18.27 -20.01 1.26
C GLU A 575 -17.12 -19.78 0.26
N GLU A 576 -17.45 -19.35 -0.96
CA GLU A 576 -16.49 -19.07 -2.03
C GLU A 576 -15.78 -17.71 -1.84
N GLY A 577 -14.49 -17.68 -2.17
CA GLY A 577 -13.66 -16.48 -2.09
C GLY A 577 -13.71 -15.68 -3.38
N ARG A 578 -14.00 -14.39 -3.28
CA ARG A 578 -13.92 -13.46 -4.42
C ARG A 578 -12.54 -12.78 -4.42
N GLU A 579 -11.80 -12.83 -5.51
CA GLU A 579 -10.58 -12.03 -5.66
C GLU A 579 -10.94 -10.52 -5.63
N VAL A 580 -10.28 -9.78 -4.74
CA VAL A 580 -10.48 -8.34 -4.51
C VAL A 580 -9.23 -7.50 -4.78
N TYR A 581 -8.07 -8.15 -4.91
CA TYR A 581 -6.82 -7.50 -5.31
C TYR A 581 -5.91 -8.51 -6.02
N GLN A 582 -5.25 -8.05 -7.09
CA GLN A 582 -4.17 -8.75 -7.77
C GLN A 582 -3.12 -7.71 -8.22
N GLY A 583 -1.87 -7.84 -7.80
CA GLY A 583 -0.83 -6.84 -8.08
C GLY A 583 0.47 -7.02 -7.28
N SER A 584 1.43 -6.11 -7.45
CA SER A 584 2.77 -6.14 -6.82
C SER A 584 2.83 -5.59 -5.39
N GLU A 585 1.92 -4.68 -5.03
CA GLU A 585 1.95 -3.99 -3.73
C GLU A 585 1.68 -4.93 -2.55
N VAL A 586 2.17 -4.54 -1.38
CA VAL A 586 2.00 -5.27 -0.11
C VAL A 586 0.82 -4.78 0.73
N ASP A 587 0.00 -3.87 0.20
CA ASP A 587 -1.25 -3.42 0.79
C ASP A 587 -2.32 -3.07 -0.25
N CYS A 588 -3.58 -3.12 0.18
CA CYS A 588 -4.74 -2.74 -0.63
C CYS A 588 -5.88 -2.16 0.22
N THR A 589 -6.79 -1.42 -0.40
CA THR A 589 -8.05 -0.98 0.22
C THR A 589 -9.21 -1.71 -0.43
N VAL A 590 -9.94 -2.52 0.35
CA VAL A 590 -11.14 -3.23 -0.11
C VAL A 590 -12.37 -2.40 0.25
N GLY A 591 -12.97 -1.77 -0.77
CA GLY A 591 -14.18 -0.95 -0.63
C GLY A 591 -15.49 -1.71 -0.90
N SER A 592 -16.59 -0.96 -0.93
CA SER A 592 -17.95 -1.47 -1.18
C SER A 592 -18.42 -2.57 -0.20
N LEU A 593 -17.92 -2.53 1.03
CA LEU A 593 -18.33 -3.41 2.11
C LEU A 593 -19.64 -2.93 2.77
N LEU A 594 -20.33 -3.85 3.46
CA LEU A 594 -21.49 -3.53 4.30
C LEU A 594 -21.04 -3.22 5.74
N PRO A 595 -21.62 -2.24 6.45
CA PRO A 595 -21.20 -1.89 7.81
C PRO A 595 -21.64 -2.92 8.86
N GLY A 596 -20.83 -3.09 9.91
CA GLY A 596 -21.11 -4.07 10.98
C GLY A 596 -21.10 -5.53 10.55
N ARG A 597 -20.40 -5.87 9.47
CA ARG A 597 -20.31 -7.25 8.93
C ARG A 597 -18.88 -7.76 9.02
N THR A 598 -18.72 -9.03 9.42
CA THR A 598 -17.41 -9.69 9.44
C THR A 598 -17.07 -10.23 8.05
N TYR A 599 -15.94 -9.79 7.52
CA TYR A 599 -15.37 -10.28 6.27
C TYR A 599 -14.11 -11.10 6.56
N GLY A 600 -13.99 -12.26 5.91
CA GLY A 600 -12.78 -13.06 5.90
C GLY A 600 -11.87 -12.64 4.77
N PHE A 601 -10.56 -12.64 4.98
CA PHE A 601 -9.56 -12.36 3.95
C PHE A 601 -8.41 -13.38 4.02
N ARG A 602 -7.92 -13.83 2.85
CA ARG A 602 -6.69 -14.62 2.71
C ARG A 602 -5.92 -14.15 1.49
N LEU A 603 -4.60 -14.36 1.46
CA LEU A 603 -3.80 -14.04 0.28
C LEU A 603 -2.81 -15.15 -0.09
N ARG A 604 -2.34 -15.12 -1.33
CA ARG A 604 -1.23 -15.93 -1.84
C ARG A 604 -0.23 -15.07 -2.60
N ALA A 605 1.04 -15.45 -2.58
CA ALA A 605 2.08 -14.87 -3.42
C ALA A 605 2.26 -15.69 -4.70
N ALA A 606 2.82 -15.07 -5.75
CA ALA A 606 3.31 -15.74 -6.94
C ALA A 606 4.74 -15.32 -7.28
N ASN A 607 5.50 -16.23 -7.87
CA ASN A 607 6.78 -15.96 -8.51
C ASN A 607 6.79 -16.57 -9.93
N LYS A 608 7.98 -16.67 -10.55
CA LYS A 608 8.15 -17.27 -11.89
C LYS A 608 7.68 -18.74 -12.03
N ALA A 609 7.54 -19.49 -10.94
CA ALA A 609 7.01 -20.86 -10.94
C ALA A 609 5.48 -20.93 -10.74
N GLY A 610 4.83 -19.81 -10.43
CA GLY A 610 3.38 -19.70 -10.25
C GLY A 610 2.95 -19.28 -8.84
N TYR A 611 1.67 -19.47 -8.56
CA TYR A 611 1.05 -19.15 -7.26
C TYR A 611 1.38 -20.19 -6.19
N GLY A 612 1.78 -19.71 -5.02
CA GLY A 612 1.89 -20.49 -3.79
C GLY A 612 0.51 -20.78 -3.15
N PRO A 613 0.49 -21.49 -2.02
CA PRO A 613 -0.73 -21.70 -1.25
C PRO A 613 -1.25 -20.38 -0.65
N PHE A 614 -2.54 -20.35 -0.34
CA PHE A 614 -3.12 -19.24 0.43
C PHE A 614 -2.66 -19.26 1.89
N SER A 615 -2.63 -18.08 2.50
CA SER A 615 -2.56 -17.89 3.94
C SER A 615 -3.78 -18.48 4.65
N GLU A 616 -3.67 -18.62 5.97
CA GLU A 616 -4.85 -18.71 6.83
C GLU A 616 -5.78 -17.49 6.64
N ARG A 617 -7.07 -17.67 6.98
CA ARG A 617 -8.07 -16.60 6.89
C ARG A 617 -7.95 -15.67 8.10
N SER A 618 -7.70 -14.39 7.87
CA SER A 618 -7.94 -13.32 8.85
C SER A 618 -9.39 -12.88 8.80
N GLU A 619 -9.98 -12.49 9.93
CA GLU A 619 -11.35 -11.93 9.97
C GLU A 619 -11.35 -10.49 10.51
N VAL A 620 -12.24 -9.66 9.97
CA VAL A 620 -12.43 -8.26 10.38
C VAL A 620 -13.89 -7.86 10.25
N THR A 621 -14.45 -7.32 11.33
CA THR A 621 -15.76 -6.65 11.29
C THR A 621 -15.58 -5.20 10.82
N THR A 622 -16.34 -4.79 9.81
CA THR A 622 -16.42 -3.39 9.38
C THR A 622 -16.94 -2.49 10.50
N GLY A 623 -16.54 -1.21 10.47
CA GLY A 623 -17.01 -0.22 11.44
C GLY A 623 -18.54 -0.04 11.38
N PRO A 624 -19.16 0.55 12.41
CA PRO A 624 -20.56 0.89 12.36
C PRO A 624 -20.81 1.98 11.31
N GLY A 625 -21.92 1.86 10.60
CA GLY A 625 -22.46 2.89 9.71
C GLY A 625 -23.81 3.39 10.22
N ALA A 626 -24.27 4.52 9.67
CA ALA A 626 -25.65 4.95 9.87
C ALA A 626 -26.65 3.85 9.47
N PRO A 627 -27.84 3.78 10.08
CA PRO A 627 -28.85 2.77 9.73
C PRO A 627 -29.24 2.84 8.24
N GLU A 628 -29.75 1.75 7.69
CA GLU A 628 -30.42 1.83 6.38
C GLU A 628 -31.75 2.57 6.51
N ALA A 629 -32.38 2.90 5.37
CA ALA A 629 -33.71 3.51 5.37
C ALA A 629 -34.69 2.63 6.17
N CYS A 630 -35.52 3.28 7.00
CA CYS A 630 -36.67 2.60 7.57
C CYS A 630 -37.57 2.08 6.45
N ARG A 631 -38.27 0.97 6.69
CA ARG A 631 -39.41 0.59 5.84
C ARG A 631 -40.46 1.71 5.86
N PRO A 632 -41.23 1.91 4.78
CA PRO A 632 -42.30 2.91 4.73
C PRO A 632 -43.24 2.73 5.93
N PRO A 633 -43.50 3.79 6.72
CA PRO A 633 -44.22 3.66 7.99
C PRO A 633 -45.69 3.27 7.79
N HIS A 634 -46.18 2.34 8.60
CA HIS A 634 -47.59 1.94 8.58
C HIS A 634 -48.45 2.99 9.30
N VAL A 635 -49.39 3.60 8.57
CA VAL A 635 -50.33 4.60 9.09
C VAL A 635 -51.70 3.97 9.30
N THR A 636 -52.30 4.21 10.47
CA THR A 636 -53.64 3.75 10.84
C THR A 636 -54.47 4.92 11.35
N CYS A 637 -55.41 5.40 10.53
CA CYS A 637 -56.35 6.45 10.92
C CYS A 637 -57.34 5.92 11.97
N LYS A 638 -57.26 6.42 13.20
CA LYS A 638 -58.20 6.09 14.29
C LYS A 638 -59.52 6.85 14.16
N SER A 639 -59.48 8.04 13.58
CA SER A 639 -60.63 8.91 13.33
C SER A 639 -60.29 9.90 12.20
N PRO A 640 -61.27 10.70 11.72
CA PRO A 640 -61.01 11.78 10.76
C PRO A 640 -59.99 12.83 11.21
N THR A 641 -59.68 12.91 12.52
CA THR A 641 -58.79 13.93 13.10
C THR A 641 -57.58 13.35 13.84
N CYS A 642 -57.38 12.02 13.79
CA CYS A 642 -56.33 11.32 14.52
C CYS A 642 -55.83 10.08 13.77
N ALA A 643 -54.51 9.95 13.61
CA ALA A 643 -53.85 8.78 13.02
C ALA A 643 -52.66 8.34 13.87
N VAL A 644 -52.43 7.03 13.97
CA VAL A 644 -51.18 6.48 14.52
C VAL A 644 -50.26 6.10 13.37
N ILE A 645 -49.01 6.55 13.46
CA ILE A 645 -47.92 6.17 12.57
C ILE A 645 -47.04 5.19 13.36
N SER A 646 -46.70 4.05 12.76
CA SER A 646 -45.87 3.02 13.38
C SER A 646 -44.84 2.48 12.39
N TRP A 647 -43.63 2.17 12.86
CA TRP A 647 -42.52 1.76 12.03
C TRP A 647 -41.69 0.65 12.69
N GLU A 648 -40.88 -0.04 11.88
CA GLU A 648 -39.99 -1.10 12.32
C GLU A 648 -38.57 -0.57 12.54
N THR A 649 -37.78 -1.26 13.38
CA THR A 649 -36.34 -0.98 13.50
C THR A 649 -35.62 -1.41 12.22
N PRO A 650 -34.92 -0.52 11.50
CA PRO A 650 -34.12 -0.90 10.34
C PRO A 650 -32.90 -1.72 10.75
N SER A 651 -32.18 -2.24 9.76
CA SER A 651 -30.90 -2.92 9.92
C SER A 651 -29.91 -2.06 10.74
N CYS A 652 -29.60 -2.55 11.94
CA CYS A 652 -28.59 -2.00 12.83
C CYS A 652 -27.19 -2.26 12.25
N ASN A 653 -26.73 -1.35 11.39
CA ASN A 653 -25.48 -1.38 10.63
C ASN A 653 -24.21 -1.32 11.51
N GLY A 654 -23.99 -2.33 12.35
CA GLY A 654 -22.89 -2.40 13.32
C GLY A 654 -23.11 -1.62 14.62
N ALA A 655 -24.19 -0.85 14.72
CA ALA A 655 -24.62 -0.19 15.95
C ALA A 655 -26.14 -0.11 16.04
N ALA A 656 -26.67 -0.26 17.25
CA ALA A 656 -28.09 -0.18 17.55
C ALA A 656 -28.65 1.23 17.29
N VAL A 657 -29.89 1.30 16.78
CA VAL A 657 -30.63 2.55 16.62
C VAL A 657 -30.94 3.14 18.00
N SER A 658 -30.65 4.43 18.18
CA SER A 658 -30.87 5.19 19.42
C SER A 658 -32.04 6.16 19.34
N GLU A 659 -32.43 6.60 18.14
CA GLU A 659 -33.47 7.61 17.94
C GLU A 659 -34.13 7.43 16.55
N TYR A 660 -35.43 7.70 16.48
CA TYR A 660 -36.19 7.85 15.24
C TYR A 660 -36.63 9.30 15.06
N ARG A 661 -36.76 9.72 13.80
CA ARG A 661 -37.21 11.06 13.40
C ARG A 661 -38.31 10.93 12.36
N LEU A 662 -39.52 11.38 12.72
CA LEU A 662 -40.70 11.34 11.87
C LEU A 662 -40.97 12.73 11.29
N GLU A 663 -41.15 12.80 9.97
CA GLU A 663 -41.69 13.97 9.26
C GLU A 663 -43.14 13.72 8.82
N TRP A 664 -43.95 14.78 8.83
CA TRP A 664 -45.38 14.78 8.47
C TRP A 664 -45.77 16.07 7.77
N GLY A 665 -46.64 16.02 6.75
CA GLY A 665 -47.15 17.22 6.07
C GLY A 665 -48.25 16.96 5.05
N ALA A 666 -48.99 18.00 4.66
CA ALA A 666 -50.07 17.91 3.67
C ALA A 666 -49.59 17.83 2.21
N ALA A 667 -48.30 18.12 1.95
CA ALA A 667 -47.64 17.91 0.67
C ALA A 667 -46.23 17.36 0.89
N GLU A 668 -45.79 16.49 -0.01
CA GLU A 668 -44.54 15.72 0.14
C GLU A 668 -43.30 16.61 0.29
N GLY A 669 -43.21 17.68 -0.50
CA GLY A 669 -42.11 18.64 -0.47
C GLY A 669 -42.13 19.65 0.69
N SER A 670 -43.12 19.58 1.61
CA SER A 670 -43.27 20.54 2.72
C SER A 670 -43.42 19.88 4.10
N MET A 671 -43.21 18.57 4.21
CA MET A 671 -43.25 17.83 5.48
C MET A 671 -42.34 18.45 6.54
N GLN A 672 -42.80 18.46 7.80
CA GLN A 672 -42.09 19.01 8.95
C GLN A 672 -41.79 17.92 9.97
N MET A 673 -40.65 18.04 10.64
CA MET A 673 -40.27 17.18 11.78
C MET A 673 -41.30 17.30 12.92
N CYS A 674 -42.01 16.21 13.21
CA CYS A 674 -43.09 16.21 14.20
C CYS A 674 -42.83 15.32 15.42
N TYR A 675 -41.91 14.36 15.32
CA TYR A 675 -41.48 13.52 16.45
C TYR A 675 -39.99 13.15 16.38
N THR A 676 -39.33 13.16 17.54
CA THR A 676 -37.95 12.71 17.74
C THR A 676 -37.88 11.86 19.01
N GLY A 677 -37.33 10.64 18.94
CA GLY A 677 -37.15 9.76 20.10
C GLY A 677 -37.10 8.27 19.78
N ALA A 678 -36.91 7.44 20.81
CA ALA A 678 -36.64 6.00 20.66
C ALA A 678 -37.87 5.09 20.45
N ALA A 679 -39.11 5.59 20.63
CA ALA A 679 -40.32 4.79 20.39
C ALA A 679 -40.53 4.47 18.90
N LEU A 680 -41.23 3.35 18.63
CA LEU A 680 -41.55 2.83 17.28
C LEU A 680 -42.94 3.26 16.76
N SER A 681 -43.63 4.16 17.46
CA SER A 681 -44.88 4.73 17.00
C SER A 681 -45.14 6.12 17.58
N HIS A 682 -45.97 6.89 16.89
CA HIS A 682 -46.40 8.22 17.28
C HIS A 682 -47.87 8.46 16.89
N GLU A 683 -48.62 9.19 17.72
CA GLU A 683 -50.03 9.48 17.47
C GLU A 683 -50.23 10.94 17.08
N MET A 684 -50.54 11.15 15.80
CA MET A 684 -50.84 12.46 15.24
C MET A 684 -52.30 12.84 15.52
N ARG A 685 -52.53 14.06 15.99
CA ARG A 685 -53.83 14.57 16.46
C ARG A 685 -54.09 15.97 15.89
N GLY A 686 -55.37 16.32 15.74
CA GLY A 686 -55.77 17.62 15.17
C GLY A 686 -55.68 17.67 13.64
N LEU A 687 -55.73 16.51 12.99
CA LEU A 687 -55.78 16.41 11.53
C LEU A 687 -57.12 16.93 10.98
N LEU A 688 -57.11 17.37 9.73
CA LEU A 688 -58.32 17.75 8.99
C LEU A 688 -58.94 16.48 8.36
N PRO A 689 -60.28 16.29 8.42
CA PRO A 689 -60.97 15.20 7.72
C PRO A 689 -60.71 15.17 6.20
N ALA A 690 -60.87 14.00 5.59
CA ALA A 690 -60.72 13.75 4.15
C ALA A 690 -59.41 14.25 3.50
N THR A 691 -58.43 14.67 4.29
CA THR A 691 -57.22 15.35 3.83
C THR A 691 -56.08 14.35 3.61
N ASN A 692 -55.32 14.57 2.54
CA ASN A 692 -54.12 13.82 2.21
C ASN A 692 -52.94 14.30 3.05
N TYR A 693 -52.21 13.37 3.64
CA TYR A 693 -50.98 13.63 4.39
C TYR A 693 -49.89 12.63 4.01
N PHE A 694 -48.68 13.15 3.86
CA PHE A 694 -47.46 12.38 3.63
C PHE A 694 -46.70 12.25 4.95
N CYS A 695 -46.07 11.10 5.16
CA CYS A 695 -45.14 10.91 6.27
C CYS A 695 -43.96 10.00 5.90
N ARG A 696 -42.82 10.22 6.54
CA ARG A 696 -41.60 9.41 6.37
C ARG A 696 -40.77 9.43 7.64
N VAL A 697 -40.02 8.35 7.88
CA VAL A 697 -39.22 8.19 9.11
C VAL A 697 -37.79 7.80 8.79
N GLN A 698 -36.83 8.39 9.50
CA GLN A 698 -35.41 8.00 9.48
C GLN A 698 -34.96 7.53 10.87
N ALA A 699 -33.94 6.67 10.90
CA ALA A 699 -33.32 6.16 12.13
C ALA A 699 -31.93 6.77 12.34
N VAL A 700 -31.50 6.89 13.59
CA VAL A 700 -30.20 7.45 13.98
C VAL A 700 -29.49 6.47 14.91
N ASN A 701 -28.19 6.27 14.72
CA ASN A 701 -27.33 5.55 15.66
C ASN A 701 -26.03 6.34 15.92
N VAL A 702 -25.12 5.78 16.72
CA VAL A 702 -23.84 6.42 17.09
C VAL A 702 -22.88 6.69 15.91
N ALA A 703 -23.14 6.12 14.73
CA ALA A 703 -22.38 6.37 13.50
C ALA A 703 -23.04 7.40 12.57
N GLY A 704 -24.30 7.81 12.84
CA GLY A 704 -24.96 8.92 12.14
C GLY A 704 -26.46 8.75 11.95
N VAL A 705 -27.03 9.69 11.21
CA VAL A 705 -28.42 9.69 10.74
C VAL A 705 -28.49 8.87 9.44
N GLY A 706 -29.35 7.86 9.42
CA GLY A 706 -29.69 7.10 8.21
C GLY A 706 -30.65 7.90 7.31
N PRO A 707 -30.84 7.51 6.04
CA PRO A 707 -31.81 8.17 5.18
C PRO A 707 -33.25 7.95 5.67
N PHE A 708 -34.16 8.85 5.26
CA PHE A 708 -35.59 8.63 5.41
C PHE A 708 -36.07 7.41 4.59
N SER A 709 -37.13 6.78 5.08
CA SER A 709 -38.00 5.92 4.28
C SER A 709 -38.56 6.65 3.07
N ASP A 710 -39.10 5.90 2.11
CA ASP A 710 -40.04 6.45 1.14
C ASP A 710 -41.24 7.11 1.86
N ALA A 711 -41.84 8.11 1.21
CA ALA A 711 -42.99 8.83 1.75
C ALA A 711 -44.28 8.02 1.60
N VAL A 712 -44.98 7.81 2.71
CA VAL A 712 -46.29 7.16 2.73
C VAL A 712 -47.38 8.21 2.68
N LEU A 713 -48.14 8.21 1.59
CA LEU A 713 -49.41 8.92 1.48
C LEU A 713 -50.49 8.17 2.27
N CYS A 714 -51.17 8.88 3.16
CA CYS A 714 -52.39 8.45 3.81
C CYS A 714 -53.49 9.51 3.63
N GLN A 715 -54.75 9.09 3.66
CA GLN A 715 -55.89 9.99 3.71
C GLN A 715 -56.64 9.76 5.03
N THR A 716 -56.94 10.83 5.76
CA THR A 716 -57.86 10.75 6.90
C THR A 716 -59.27 10.43 6.39
N PRO A 717 -60.07 9.60 7.08
CA PRO A 717 -61.47 9.39 6.72
C PRO A 717 -62.28 10.69 6.66
N CYS A 718 -63.35 10.68 5.89
CA CYS A 718 -64.36 11.75 5.90
C CYS A 718 -65.07 11.78 7.26
N SER A 719 -65.67 12.91 7.64
CA SER A 719 -66.48 13.04 8.86
C SER A 719 -67.87 13.56 8.58
N VAL A 720 -68.71 13.65 9.62
CA VAL A 720 -69.91 14.51 9.57
C VAL A 720 -69.51 15.97 9.27
N PRO A 721 -70.40 16.78 8.68
CA PRO A 721 -70.04 18.14 8.24
C PRO A 721 -69.70 19.09 9.39
N ALA A 722 -69.07 20.21 9.07
CA ALA A 722 -68.84 21.32 10.00
C ALA A 722 -70.17 21.96 10.49
N PRO A 723 -70.17 22.69 11.63
CA PRO A 723 -71.37 23.40 12.08
C PRO A 723 -71.79 24.50 11.09
N VAL A 724 -73.09 24.62 10.87
CA VAL A 724 -73.67 25.61 9.94
C VAL A 724 -73.40 27.05 10.41
N SER A 725 -72.88 27.87 9.51
CA SER A 725 -72.52 29.28 9.74
C SER A 725 -73.54 30.25 9.12
N ASN A 726 -73.43 31.53 9.51
CA ASN A 726 -74.13 32.68 8.93
C ASN A 726 -75.65 32.49 8.78
N VAL A 727 -76.29 31.90 9.78
CA VAL A 727 -77.76 31.74 9.86
C VAL A 727 -78.43 33.10 10.11
N HIS A 728 -79.34 33.50 9.23
CA HIS A 728 -80.09 34.77 9.31
C HIS A 728 -81.52 34.65 8.77
N GLU A 729 -82.37 35.65 9.05
CA GLU A 729 -83.68 35.79 8.38
C GLU A 729 -83.49 36.37 6.98
N ASP A 730 -84.17 35.77 6.00
CA ASP A 730 -84.22 36.24 4.61
C ASP A 730 -85.62 36.79 4.32
N GLU A 731 -85.92 37.99 4.87
CA GLU A 731 -87.22 38.66 4.66
C GLU A 731 -87.50 38.92 3.17
N GLN A 732 -86.45 39.10 2.35
CA GLN A 732 -86.54 39.43 0.93
C GLN A 732 -86.88 38.21 0.06
N ALA A 733 -86.44 37.01 0.45
CA ALA A 733 -86.78 35.77 -0.26
C ALA A 733 -88.13 35.16 0.15
N ARG A 734 -88.84 35.69 1.16
CA ARG A 734 -90.19 35.22 1.56
C ARG A 734 -91.24 35.70 0.53
N PRO A 735 -91.88 34.80 -0.25
CA PRO A 735 -92.91 35.20 -1.21
C PRO A 735 -94.12 35.84 -0.51
N LEU A 736 -94.76 36.81 -1.19
CA LEU A 736 -95.92 37.57 -0.67
C LEU A 736 -97.14 36.71 -0.23
N LEU A 737 -97.16 35.43 -0.61
CA LEU A 737 -98.17 34.45 -0.18
C LEU A 737 -98.04 34.04 1.30
N TYR A 738 -96.85 34.22 1.91
CA TYR A 738 -96.57 33.77 3.28
C TYR A 738 -96.59 34.93 4.28
N SER A 739 -97.51 34.87 5.24
CA SER A 739 -97.64 35.90 6.28
C SER A 739 -96.41 35.93 7.21
N PRO A 740 -95.85 37.12 7.52
CA PRO A 740 -94.76 37.26 8.50
C PRO A 740 -95.22 36.95 9.94
N SER A 741 -96.53 36.81 10.17
CA SER A 741 -97.09 36.40 11.47
C SER A 741 -97.06 34.89 11.69
N THR A 742 -96.97 34.07 10.63
CA THR A 742 -97.03 32.60 10.74
C THR A 742 -95.88 31.88 10.02
N CYS A 743 -95.00 32.61 9.34
CA CYS A 743 -93.89 32.07 8.57
C CYS A 743 -92.58 32.87 8.76
N LEU A 744 -91.48 32.15 8.94
CA LEU A 744 -90.11 32.71 8.99
C LEU A 744 -89.28 32.18 7.82
N GLY A 745 -88.61 33.09 7.10
CA GLY A 745 -87.68 32.73 6.02
C GLY A 745 -86.26 32.65 6.57
N LEU A 746 -85.57 31.52 6.38
CA LEU A 746 -84.20 31.32 6.83
C LEU A 746 -83.24 31.20 5.65
N ARG A 747 -82.03 31.70 5.86
CA ARG A 747 -80.86 31.48 5.00
C ARG A 747 -79.63 31.20 5.84
N TRP A 748 -78.73 30.37 5.32
CA TRP A 748 -77.43 30.05 5.91
C TRP A 748 -76.38 29.81 4.83
N GLU A 749 -75.14 29.58 5.25
CA GLU A 749 -74.07 29.12 4.35
C GLU A 749 -73.87 27.61 4.48
N ALA A 750 -73.50 26.96 3.38
CA ALA A 750 -73.14 25.55 3.41
C ALA A 750 -71.82 25.38 4.17
N PRO A 751 -71.77 24.60 5.26
CA PRO A 751 -70.53 24.35 5.98
C PRO A 751 -69.59 23.44 5.16
N CYS A 752 -68.35 23.29 5.60
CA CYS A 752 -67.45 22.28 5.03
C CYS A 752 -68.07 20.88 5.17
N ASP A 753 -68.10 20.14 4.08
CA ASP A 753 -68.69 18.80 3.97
C ASP A 753 -67.79 17.70 4.59
N HIS A 754 -66.54 18.04 4.91
CA HIS A 754 -65.50 17.13 5.40
C HIS A 754 -65.30 15.91 4.49
N GLY A 755 -65.42 16.12 3.17
CA GLY A 755 -65.19 15.12 2.12
C GLY A 755 -66.34 14.13 1.91
N SER A 756 -67.54 14.44 2.38
CA SER A 756 -68.75 13.69 2.00
C SER A 756 -69.95 14.64 1.88
N GLU A 757 -70.51 14.68 0.67
CA GLU A 757 -71.54 15.65 0.25
C GLU A 757 -72.69 15.81 1.26
N ILE A 758 -73.05 17.06 1.55
CA ILE A 758 -74.16 17.39 2.43
C ILE A 758 -75.47 17.04 1.73
N THR A 759 -76.15 16.01 2.23
CA THR A 759 -77.39 15.47 1.65
C THR A 759 -78.64 16.22 2.13
N SER A 760 -78.58 16.81 3.32
CA SER A 760 -79.73 17.37 4.01
C SER A 760 -79.33 18.32 5.14
N TYR A 761 -80.29 19.12 5.63
CA TYR A 761 -80.14 19.91 6.85
C TYR A 761 -81.29 19.63 7.81
N LEU A 762 -80.99 19.63 9.10
CA LEU A 762 -81.97 19.44 10.18
C LEU A 762 -82.13 20.75 10.94
N ILE A 763 -83.35 21.31 10.94
CA ILE A 763 -83.68 22.59 11.60
C ILE A 763 -84.44 22.30 12.90
N ASP A 764 -83.79 22.53 14.03
CA ASP A 764 -84.36 22.43 15.37
C ASP A 764 -84.98 23.76 15.80
N LEU A 765 -86.16 23.68 16.44
CA LEU A 765 -87.00 24.79 16.92
C LEU A 765 -87.20 24.77 18.45
N GLY A 766 -86.52 23.87 19.17
CA GLY A 766 -86.66 23.65 20.61
C GLY A 766 -87.76 22.65 20.95
N GLU A 767 -88.96 23.11 21.24
CA GLU A 767 -90.08 22.27 21.73
C GLU A 767 -90.95 21.67 20.60
N ARG A 768 -90.50 21.75 19.36
CA ARG A 768 -91.12 21.11 18.19
C ARG A 768 -90.20 20.03 17.63
N GLN A 769 -90.78 19.02 16.96
CA GLN A 769 -89.96 18.07 16.20
C GLN A 769 -89.11 18.81 15.16
N PRO A 770 -87.82 18.45 15.00
CA PRO A 770 -86.93 19.13 14.08
C PRO A 770 -87.29 18.81 12.62
N ILE A 771 -87.15 19.81 11.76
CA ILE A 771 -87.56 19.76 10.35
C ILE A 771 -86.37 19.30 9.51
N LEU A 772 -86.49 18.15 8.83
CA LEU A 772 -85.51 17.70 7.86
C LEU A 772 -85.78 18.36 6.49
N THR A 773 -84.74 18.91 5.88
CA THR A 773 -84.77 19.55 4.55
C THR A 773 -83.78 18.88 3.61
N GLY A 774 -83.96 19.03 2.30
CA GLY A 774 -82.95 18.61 1.31
C GLY A 774 -81.65 19.44 1.37
N PRO A 775 -80.74 19.30 0.39
CA PRO A 775 -79.44 19.97 0.35
C PRO A 775 -79.59 21.45 -0.09
N VAL A 776 -80.34 22.24 0.69
CA VAL A 776 -80.67 23.64 0.42
C VAL A 776 -80.09 24.56 1.48
N THR A 777 -79.71 25.78 1.10
CA THR A 777 -79.20 26.83 2.02
C THR A 777 -80.24 27.90 2.35
N LYS A 778 -81.50 27.66 1.97
CA LYS A 778 -82.67 28.50 2.28
C LYS A 778 -83.88 27.63 2.60
N TYR A 779 -84.72 28.04 3.54
CA TYR A 779 -85.96 27.34 3.88
C TYR A 779 -87.01 28.29 4.48
N ILE A 780 -88.30 28.02 4.26
CA ILE A 780 -89.39 28.80 4.86
C ILE A 780 -90.13 27.91 5.86
N ILE A 781 -89.98 28.22 7.14
CA ILE A 781 -90.72 27.57 8.22
C ILE A 781 -92.13 28.15 8.26
N GLN A 782 -93.14 27.28 8.27
CA GLN A 782 -94.57 27.63 8.24
C GLN A 782 -95.28 27.15 9.52
N ASN A 783 -96.55 27.52 9.69
CA ASN A 783 -97.40 27.11 10.82
C ASN A 783 -96.79 27.46 12.20
N LEU A 784 -96.14 28.63 12.26
CA LEU A 784 -95.67 29.25 13.50
C LEU A 784 -96.80 30.07 14.14
N GLN A 785 -96.71 30.28 15.44
CA GLN A 785 -97.64 31.16 16.16
C GLN A 785 -97.22 32.62 15.97
N PRO A 786 -98.16 33.58 15.86
CA PRO A 786 -97.86 35.01 15.86
C PRO A 786 -97.19 35.51 17.13
N ASP A 787 -96.47 36.62 17.03
CA ASP A 787 -95.76 37.31 18.11
C ASP A 787 -94.82 36.40 18.97
N THR A 788 -94.38 35.27 18.43
CA THR A 788 -93.70 34.22 19.19
C THR A 788 -92.21 34.15 18.84
N THR A 789 -91.35 34.12 19.86
CA THR A 789 -89.89 34.01 19.68
C THR A 789 -89.44 32.55 19.62
N TYR A 790 -88.93 32.13 18.46
CA TYR A 790 -88.37 30.81 18.23
C TYR A 790 -86.86 30.81 18.45
N ARG A 791 -86.34 29.74 19.05
CA ARG A 791 -84.90 29.44 19.13
C ARG A 791 -84.58 28.43 18.03
N ILE A 792 -83.66 28.77 17.14
CA ILE A 792 -83.39 28.03 15.91
C ILE A 792 -81.96 27.51 15.94
N ARG A 793 -81.77 26.23 15.65
CA ARG A 793 -80.46 25.59 15.42
C ARG A 793 -80.50 24.79 14.13
N ILE A 794 -79.41 24.77 13.37
CA ILE A 794 -79.32 24.01 12.12
C ILE A 794 -78.12 23.05 12.19
N GLN A 795 -78.33 21.79 11.84
CA GLN A 795 -77.28 20.80 11.61
C GLN A 795 -77.22 20.47 10.11
N ALA A 796 -76.02 20.34 9.55
CA ALA A 796 -75.82 19.76 8.23
C ALA A 796 -75.63 18.24 8.36
N LEU A 797 -76.20 17.47 7.44
CA LEU A 797 -76.14 16.01 7.41
C LEU A 797 -75.47 15.54 6.11
N ASN A 798 -74.57 14.56 6.21
CA ASN A 798 -74.07 13.77 5.07
C ASN A 798 -74.32 12.27 5.32
N ILE A 799 -73.74 11.39 4.50
CA ILE A 799 -73.96 9.93 4.61
C ILE A 799 -73.46 9.33 5.94
N LEU A 800 -72.60 10.05 6.68
CA LEU A 800 -72.07 9.64 7.98
C LEU A 800 -72.93 10.12 9.16
N GLY A 801 -73.94 10.97 8.89
CA GLY A 801 -74.87 11.49 9.90
C GLY A 801 -74.82 13.01 10.07
N ALA A 802 -75.33 13.48 11.20
CA ALA A 802 -75.46 14.91 11.51
C ALA A 802 -74.19 15.50 12.12
N GLY A 803 -73.75 16.64 11.57
CA GLY A 803 -72.73 17.51 12.18
C GLY A 803 -73.24 18.22 13.44
N PRO A 804 -72.35 18.91 14.17
CA PRO A 804 -72.75 19.72 15.33
C PRO A 804 -73.71 20.86 14.94
N CYS A 805 -74.56 21.26 15.87
CA CYS A 805 -75.49 22.37 15.66
C CYS A 805 -74.77 23.70 15.40
N SER A 806 -75.39 24.55 14.60
CA SER A 806 -75.13 26.00 14.59
C SER A 806 -75.26 26.60 15.99
N HIS A 807 -74.75 27.83 16.15
CA HIS A 807 -75.14 28.68 17.27
C HIS A 807 -76.68 28.85 17.29
N THR A 808 -77.25 29.06 18.47
CA THR A 808 -78.70 29.25 18.64
C THR A 808 -79.11 30.64 18.17
N PHE A 809 -79.68 30.71 16.97
CA PHE A 809 -80.28 31.93 16.42
C PHE A 809 -81.68 32.16 17.05
N LYS A 810 -82.16 33.40 17.05
CA LYS A 810 -83.47 33.77 17.60
C LYS A 810 -84.21 34.66 16.62
N LEU A 811 -85.44 34.28 16.27
CA LEU A 811 -86.36 35.09 15.46
C LEU A 811 -87.71 35.19 16.15
N LYS A 812 -88.41 36.30 15.93
CA LYS A 812 -89.78 36.51 16.40
C LYS A 812 -90.70 36.64 15.18
N THR A 813 -91.77 35.86 15.12
CA THR A 813 -92.86 36.10 14.17
C THR A 813 -93.52 37.45 14.49
N LYS A 814 -93.98 38.16 13.45
CA LYS A 814 -94.68 39.44 13.66
C LYS A 814 -96.06 39.19 14.31
N PRO A 815 -96.70 40.18 14.95
CA PRO A 815 -98.10 40.04 15.40
C PRO A 815 -99.04 39.77 14.23
N LEU A 816 -100.33 39.46 14.49
CA LEU A 816 -101.32 39.44 13.41
C LEU A 816 -101.62 40.88 12.91
N PRO A 817 -102.01 41.06 11.64
CA PRO A 817 -102.63 42.30 11.18
C PRO A 817 -103.85 42.65 12.04
N PRO A 818 -104.04 43.92 12.42
CA PRO A 818 -105.03 44.30 13.43
C PRO A 818 -106.46 44.25 12.88
N LEU A 819 -107.42 43.89 13.72
CA LEU A 819 -108.84 44.00 13.38
C LEU A 819 -109.27 45.48 13.26
N PRO A 820 -110.24 45.81 12.39
CA PRO A 820 -110.71 47.18 12.23
C PRO A 820 -111.26 47.76 13.55
N PRO A 821 -110.88 49.00 13.92
CA PRO A 821 -111.34 49.61 15.15
C PRO A 821 -112.80 50.05 15.03
N ARG A 822 -113.52 50.07 16.16
CA ARG A 822 -114.87 50.64 16.23
C ARG A 822 -114.81 52.15 15.98
N LEU A 823 -115.65 52.67 15.09
CA LEU A 823 -115.79 54.09 14.77
C LEU A 823 -116.99 54.69 15.50
N GLU A 824 -116.78 55.76 16.27
CA GLU A 824 -117.82 56.39 17.09
C GLU A 824 -117.90 57.91 16.85
N CYS A 825 -119.12 58.43 16.68
CA CYS A 825 -119.39 59.86 16.54
C CYS A 825 -119.57 60.51 17.91
N THR A 826 -118.54 61.19 18.41
CA THR A 826 -118.50 61.80 19.74
C THR A 826 -119.19 63.15 19.84
N ALA A 827 -119.30 63.89 18.74
CA ALA A 827 -120.01 65.16 18.67
C ALA A 827 -120.46 65.44 17.23
N SER A 828 -121.69 65.91 17.07
CA SER A 828 -122.26 66.33 15.79
C SER A 828 -122.76 67.77 15.87
N SER A 829 -122.68 68.46 14.74
CA SER A 829 -123.34 69.75 14.50
C SER A 829 -123.87 69.77 13.07
N HIS A 830 -124.68 70.77 12.74
CA HIS A 830 -125.25 70.93 11.40
C HIS A 830 -124.20 71.14 10.27
N GLN A 831 -122.90 71.26 10.59
CA GLN A 831 -121.80 71.30 9.61
C GLN A 831 -120.58 70.43 9.96
N THR A 832 -120.59 69.66 11.05
CA THR A 832 -119.40 68.92 11.53
C THR A 832 -119.73 67.59 12.19
N LEU A 833 -118.88 66.58 12.00
CA LEU A 833 -118.89 65.32 12.75
C LEU A 833 -117.50 65.09 13.36
N ARG A 834 -117.42 64.73 14.64
CA ARG A 834 -116.15 64.42 15.33
C ARG A 834 -116.11 62.94 15.70
N PHE A 835 -115.20 62.21 15.07
CA PHE A 835 -115.02 60.78 15.27
C PHE A 835 -113.92 60.46 16.29
N LYS A 836 -114.10 59.32 16.94
CA LYS A 836 -113.15 58.66 17.85
C LYS A 836 -113.11 57.17 17.50
N TRP A 837 -111.97 56.53 17.72
CA TRP A 837 -111.79 55.10 17.50
C TRP A 837 -110.66 54.54 18.38
N GLY A 838 -110.59 53.22 18.48
CA GLY A 838 -109.44 52.52 19.08
C GLY A 838 -109.45 52.34 20.60
N GLU A 839 -110.52 52.71 21.32
CA GLU A 839 -110.60 52.48 22.78
C GLU A 839 -110.91 51.02 23.15
N GLY A 840 -109.88 50.18 23.02
CA GLY A 840 -109.70 48.98 23.85
C GLY A 840 -109.09 49.34 25.23
N PRO A 841 -108.91 48.36 26.13
CA PRO A 841 -108.56 48.63 27.53
C PRO A 841 -107.21 49.34 27.69
N ALA A 842 -107.19 50.33 28.59
CA ALA A 842 -106.05 51.23 28.87
C ALA A 842 -104.87 50.58 29.62
N LYS A 843 -104.43 49.40 29.16
CA LYS A 843 -103.23 48.69 29.59
C LYS A 843 -102.39 48.11 28.44
N ALA A 844 -102.77 48.37 27.19
CA ALA A 844 -101.79 48.30 26.10
C ALA A 844 -100.85 49.52 26.22
N GLN A 845 -99.53 49.29 26.15
CA GLN A 845 -98.57 50.38 25.98
C GLN A 845 -98.77 51.02 24.59
N PRO A 846 -98.46 52.32 24.40
CA PRO A 846 -98.44 52.93 23.08
C PRO A 846 -97.30 52.32 22.26
N THR A 847 -97.60 51.28 21.49
CA THR A 847 -96.69 50.70 20.50
C THR A 847 -96.71 51.54 19.23
N ASP A 848 -95.58 52.14 18.87
CA ASP A 848 -95.44 53.09 17.75
C ASP A 848 -95.77 52.53 16.36
N SER A 849 -96.10 51.24 16.25
CA SER A 849 -96.44 50.57 14.99
C SER A 849 -97.90 50.64 14.57
N LEU A 850 -98.84 51.01 15.45
CA LEU A 850 -100.27 51.02 15.11
C LEU A 850 -100.71 52.33 14.43
N GLN A 851 -101.13 52.23 13.17
CA GLN A 851 -101.69 53.34 12.40
C GLN A 851 -103.10 53.03 11.91
N TYR A 852 -103.89 54.09 11.71
CA TYR A 852 -105.28 54.04 11.27
C TYR A 852 -105.46 54.71 9.92
N HIS A 853 -106.46 54.28 9.15
CA HIS A 853 -106.82 54.89 7.87
C HIS A 853 -108.35 55.02 7.79
N LEU A 854 -108.85 56.25 7.97
CA LEU A 854 -110.27 56.62 7.88
C LEU A 854 -110.59 57.12 6.47
N GLN A 855 -111.70 56.63 5.92
CA GLN A 855 -112.24 57.06 4.63
C GLN A 855 -113.71 57.46 4.75
N MET A 856 -114.16 58.34 3.85
CA MET A 856 -115.55 58.80 3.72
C MET A 856 -116.01 58.62 2.28
N GLU A 857 -117.27 58.26 2.08
CA GLU A 857 -117.88 58.16 0.76
C GLU A 857 -118.16 59.56 0.17
N ASP A 858 -117.76 59.77 -1.09
CA ASP A 858 -118.04 60.99 -1.84
C ASP A 858 -119.35 60.92 -2.64
N LYS A 859 -119.69 62.00 -3.36
CA LYS A 859 -120.91 62.08 -4.17
C LYS A 859 -120.95 61.12 -5.37
N SER A 860 -119.87 60.38 -5.65
CA SER A 860 -119.76 59.38 -6.72
C SER A 860 -119.76 57.93 -6.21
N GLY A 861 -119.96 57.73 -4.90
CA GLY A 861 -119.91 56.41 -4.26
C GLY A 861 -118.49 55.91 -4.00
N ARG A 862 -117.49 56.81 -3.99
CA ARG A 862 -116.07 56.44 -3.79
C ARG A 862 -115.59 56.82 -2.40
N PHE A 863 -114.96 55.87 -1.71
CA PHE A 863 -114.33 56.13 -0.41
C PHE A 863 -113.00 56.89 -0.58
N ILE A 864 -113.03 58.19 -0.29
CA ILE A 864 -111.85 59.07 -0.26
C ILE A 864 -111.19 59.04 1.12
N SER A 865 -109.86 59.14 1.16
CA SER A 865 -109.12 59.19 2.43
C SER A 865 -109.34 60.53 3.13
N LEU A 866 -109.71 60.49 4.42
CA LEU A 866 -109.79 61.67 5.28
C LEU A 866 -108.60 61.77 6.24
N TYR A 867 -108.04 60.62 6.63
CA TYR A 867 -106.96 60.55 7.61
C TYR A 867 -106.18 59.23 7.47
N LYS A 868 -104.84 59.30 7.49
CA LYS A 868 -103.94 58.14 7.68
C LYS A 868 -102.86 58.51 8.73
N GLY A 869 -102.68 57.68 9.77
CA GLY A 869 -101.71 57.92 10.85
C GLY A 869 -102.15 57.42 12.24
N PRO A 870 -101.42 57.72 13.33
CA PRO A 870 -101.62 57.13 14.67
C PRO A 870 -102.68 57.81 15.56
N CYS A 871 -103.27 58.94 15.14
CA CYS A 871 -104.27 59.64 15.96
C CYS A 871 -105.57 58.83 16.08
N HIS A 872 -106.19 58.91 17.27
CA HIS A 872 -107.40 58.17 17.64
C HIS A 872 -108.70 58.99 17.51
N THR A 873 -108.61 60.24 17.00
CA THR A 873 -109.78 61.10 16.71
C THR A 873 -109.56 61.93 15.45
N HIS A 874 -110.64 62.31 14.78
CA HIS A 874 -110.62 63.23 13.64
C HIS A 874 -111.92 64.03 13.54
N LYS A 875 -111.85 65.26 13.02
CA LYS A 875 -113.00 66.19 12.92
C LYS A 875 -113.28 66.54 11.47
N VAL A 876 -114.39 66.01 10.95
CA VAL A 876 -114.89 66.34 9.60
C VAL A 876 -115.71 67.63 9.67
N GLN A 877 -115.49 68.52 8.70
CA GLN A 877 -116.09 69.87 8.66
C GLN A 877 -116.56 70.22 7.24
N ARG A 878 -117.40 71.26 7.12
CA ARG A 878 -118.06 71.70 5.87
C ARG A 878 -119.07 70.66 5.35
N LEU A 879 -119.75 69.98 6.27
CA LEU A 879 -120.88 69.10 5.98
C LEU A 879 -122.17 69.94 5.82
N ASN A 880 -123.17 69.36 5.17
CA ASN A 880 -124.50 69.97 5.01
C ASN A 880 -125.43 69.51 6.13
N GLU A 881 -126.34 70.36 6.62
CA GLU A 881 -127.36 69.94 7.61
C GLU A 881 -128.28 68.83 7.07
N SER A 882 -128.81 68.00 7.99
CA SER A 882 -129.72 66.89 7.69
C SER A 882 -129.24 65.91 6.61
N THR A 883 -127.92 65.77 6.42
CA THR A 883 -127.31 64.94 5.38
C THR A 883 -126.58 63.75 6.01
N SER A 884 -126.78 62.56 5.45
CA SER A 884 -126.10 61.33 5.85
C SER A 884 -124.78 61.16 5.10
N TYR A 885 -123.73 60.77 5.83
CA TYR A 885 -122.39 60.52 5.30
C TYR A 885 -121.92 59.13 5.75
N ALA A 886 -121.32 58.38 4.83
CA ALA A 886 -120.83 57.03 5.07
C ALA A 886 -119.30 57.01 5.24
N PHE A 887 -118.79 56.18 6.14
CA PHE A 887 -117.39 56.12 6.55
C PHE A 887 -116.94 54.67 6.75
N ARG A 888 -115.64 54.41 6.57
CA ARG A 888 -115.00 53.13 6.94
C ARG A 888 -113.59 53.37 7.46
N ILE A 889 -113.11 52.50 8.32
CA ILE A 889 -111.79 52.62 8.95
C ILE A 889 -111.06 51.28 8.98
N GLN A 890 -109.76 51.27 8.68
CA GLN A 890 -108.88 50.13 8.93
C GLN A 890 -107.74 50.52 9.88
N ALA A 891 -107.12 49.53 10.49
CA ALA A 891 -105.86 49.65 11.21
C ALA A 891 -104.76 48.87 10.48
N PHE A 892 -103.49 49.21 10.72
CA PHE A 892 -102.33 48.48 10.20
C PHE A 892 -101.16 48.53 11.18
N ASN A 893 -100.30 47.51 11.14
CA ASN A 893 -99.12 47.37 11.99
C ASN A 893 -97.93 46.77 11.20
N GLU A 894 -96.85 46.38 11.89
CA GLU A 894 -95.64 45.76 11.31
C GLU A 894 -95.89 44.47 10.49
N ALA A 895 -97.05 43.83 10.62
CA ALA A 895 -97.44 42.66 9.85
C ALA A 895 -98.28 42.97 8.59
N GLY A 896 -98.68 44.23 8.39
CA GLY A 896 -99.40 44.69 7.20
C GLY A 896 -100.72 45.40 7.48
N GLU A 897 -101.50 45.65 6.42
CA GLU A 897 -102.80 46.28 6.52
C GLU A 897 -103.89 45.29 6.96
N GLY A 898 -104.60 45.63 8.04
CA GLY A 898 -105.82 44.94 8.46
C GLY A 898 -107.02 45.33 7.58
N PRO A 899 -108.10 44.54 7.56
CA PRO A 899 -109.25 44.82 6.71
C PRO A 899 -110.01 46.08 7.16
N PHE A 900 -110.65 46.76 6.20
CA PHE A 900 -111.62 47.83 6.49
C PHE A 900 -112.79 47.33 7.33
N SER A 901 -113.27 48.20 8.22
CA SER A 901 -114.54 48.04 8.92
C SER A 901 -115.71 47.90 7.95
N THR A 902 -116.83 47.40 8.47
CA THR A 902 -118.13 47.69 7.87
C THR A 902 -118.36 49.20 7.76
N VAL A 903 -119.24 49.60 6.84
CA VAL A 903 -119.53 51.02 6.60
C VAL A 903 -120.42 51.58 7.72
N TYR A 904 -119.98 52.67 8.33
CA TYR A 904 -120.71 53.43 9.34
C TYR A 904 -121.37 54.65 8.70
N THR A 905 -122.68 54.82 8.89
CA THR A 905 -123.41 55.99 8.37
C THR A 905 -123.80 56.92 9.52
N PHE A 906 -123.48 58.21 9.39
CA PHE A 906 -123.79 59.24 10.38
C PHE A 906 -124.48 60.44 9.72
N THR A 907 -125.56 60.93 10.33
CA THR A 907 -126.35 62.06 9.83
C THR A 907 -126.12 63.31 10.68
N THR A 908 -125.90 64.45 10.03
CA THR A 908 -125.80 65.76 10.70
C THR A 908 -127.19 66.26 11.17
N PRO A 909 -127.33 66.89 12.34
CA PRO A 909 -128.59 67.50 12.78
C PRO A 909 -129.04 68.69 11.89
N ARG A 910 -130.33 69.08 12.02
CA ARG A 910 -130.91 70.31 11.44
C ARG A 910 -130.43 71.56 12.20
N SER A 911 -130.42 72.72 11.56
CA SER A 911 -130.02 74.02 12.13
C SER A 911 -131.20 74.80 12.74
N PRO A 912 -130.97 75.61 13.81
CA PRO A 912 -132.00 76.41 14.49
C PRO A 912 -132.31 77.73 13.78
N PRO A 913 -133.48 78.35 14.06
CA PRO A 913 -133.83 79.69 13.54
C PRO A 913 -132.86 80.80 13.95
N ALA A 914 -132.84 81.85 13.13
CA ALA A 914 -132.19 83.12 13.45
C ALA A 914 -132.98 83.92 14.51
N PRO A 915 -132.33 84.80 15.30
CA PRO A 915 -133.00 85.73 16.20
C PRO A 915 -133.86 86.77 15.46
N LEU A 916 -135.01 87.11 16.06
CA LEU A 916 -135.90 88.18 15.61
C LEU A 916 -135.59 89.53 16.29
N LYS A 917 -136.02 90.63 15.66
CA LYS A 917 -136.14 91.95 16.31
C LYS A 917 -137.33 92.03 17.28
N ALA A 918 -137.36 93.08 18.11
CA ALA A 918 -138.45 93.36 19.04
C ALA A 918 -139.79 93.60 18.30
N PRO A 919 -140.93 93.19 18.87
CA PRO A 919 -142.24 93.46 18.28
C PRO A 919 -142.64 94.95 18.42
N ARG A 920 -143.59 95.38 17.60
CA ARG A 920 -144.24 96.71 17.62
C ARG A 920 -145.61 96.62 18.29
N VAL A 921 -146.16 97.75 18.74
CA VAL A 921 -147.49 97.84 19.36
C VAL A 921 -148.23 99.06 18.80
N GLU A 922 -149.44 98.86 18.28
CA GLU A 922 -150.25 99.87 17.58
C GLU A 922 -151.74 99.67 17.90
N ARG A 923 -152.58 100.72 17.89
CA ARG A 923 -153.98 100.60 18.35
C ARG A 923 -154.04 100.67 19.89
N VAL A 924 -154.49 101.75 20.55
CA VAL A 924 -154.60 101.73 22.03
C VAL A 924 -155.88 102.42 22.49
N ASP A 925 -156.90 101.60 22.73
CA ASP A 925 -158.18 101.99 23.31
C ASP A 925 -158.56 100.99 24.43
N GLU A 926 -159.54 100.13 24.20
CA GLU A 926 -159.86 98.97 25.03
C GLU A 926 -159.09 97.70 24.58
N SER A 927 -158.34 97.81 23.47
CA SER A 927 -157.52 96.77 22.85
C SER A 927 -156.16 97.29 22.37
N CYS A 928 -155.22 96.39 22.04
CA CYS A 928 -154.03 96.73 21.24
C CYS A 928 -153.59 95.63 20.29
N GLU A 929 -152.90 95.99 19.20
CA GLU A 929 -152.30 95.06 18.24
C GLU A 929 -150.77 95.03 18.40
N VAL A 930 -150.19 93.82 18.45
CA VAL A 930 -148.75 93.59 18.60
C VAL A 930 -148.24 92.85 17.36
N SER A 931 -147.17 93.32 16.69
CA SER A 931 -146.70 92.78 15.40
C SER A 931 -145.18 92.59 15.30
N TRP A 932 -144.70 91.69 14.43
CA TRP A 932 -143.28 91.33 14.29
C TRP A 932 -142.88 90.90 12.88
N GLU A 933 -141.58 90.72 12.66
CA GLU A 933 -141.01 90.37 11.34
C GLU A 933 -141.02 88.87 11.04
N THR A 934 -141.17 88.53 9.75
CA THR A 934 -141.23 87.15 9.25
C THR A 934 -139.86 86.64 8.82
N LEU A 935 -139.51 85.41 9.19
CA LEU A 935 -138.39 84.66 8.62
C LEU A 935 -138.86 83.71 7.49
N PRO A 936 -138.02 83.43 6.49
CA PRO A 936 -138.32 82.45 5.45
C PRO A 936 -138.26 80.99 5.98
N PRO A 937 -138.97 80.04 5.34
CA PRO A 937 -138.91 78.61 5.68
C PRO A 937 -137.49 78.01 5.59
N MET A 938 -137.13 77.13 6.53
CA MET A 938 -135.79 76.54 6.61
C MET A 938 -135.74 75.18 5.92
N LYS A 939 -135.26 75.13 4.67
CA LYS A 939 -135.31 73.93 3.80
C LYS A 939 -136.70 73.29 3.70
N GLY A 940 -137.75 74.10 3.69
CA GLY A 940 -139.15 73.64 3.62
C GLY A 940 -139.81 73.38 4.98
N ASP A 941 -139.05 73.29 6.09
CA ASP A 941 -139.65 73.35 7.43
C ASP A 941 -140.25 74.76 7.64
N PRO A 942 -141.56 74.89 7.93
CA PRO A 942 -142.18 76.19 8.19
C PRO A 942 -141.63 76.83 9.48
N VAL A 943 -141.64 78.16 9.51
CA VAL A 943 -141.27 78.94 10.70
C VAL A 943 -142.52 79.58 11.28
N ILE A 944 -142.83 79.24 12.54
CA ILE A 944 -143.91 79.84 13.33
C ILE A 944 -143.34 80.71 14.45
N TYR A 945 -144.19 81.49 15.10
CA TYR A 945 -143.81 82.49 16.09
C TYR A 945 -144.46 82.20 17.43
N CYS A 946 -143.75 82.48 18.52
CA CYS A 946 -144.27 82.44 19.89
C CYS A 946 -144.17 83.84 20.50
N LEU A 947 -145.30 84.54 20.63
CA LEU A 947 -145.39 85.82 21.34
C LEU A 947 -145.74 85.56 22.80
N GLN A 948 -144.97 86.17 23.68
CA GLN A 948 -145.21 86.17 25.12
C GLN A 948 -145.49 87.59 25.62
N SER A 949 -146.45 87.73 26.54
CA SER A 949 -146.70 88.98 27.25
C SER A 949 -146.56 88.85 28.75
N MET A 950 -146.35 89.98 29.41
CA MET A 950 -146.20 90.17 30.85
C MET A 950 -147.08 91.35 31.25
N GLN A 951 -147.86 91.22 32.32
CA GLN A 951 -148.77 92.27 32.81
C GLN A 951 -148.35 92.70 34.22
N GLY A 952 -148.01 93.98 34.38
CA GLY A 952 -147.29 94.46 35.55
C GLY A 952 -145.99 93.67 35.79
N ASN A 953 -145.75 93.27 37.04
CA ASN A 953 -144.60 92.45 37.43
C ASN A 953 -144.87 90.94 37.39
N SER A 954 -145.73 90.45 36.48
CA SER A 954 -145.90 89.00 36.25
C SER A 954 -144.71 88.37 35.54
N GLU A 955 -144.71 87.05 35.35
CA GLU A 955 -143.83 86.41 34.36
C GLU A 955 -144.33 86.60 32.92
N PHE A 956 -143.47 86.31 31.93
CA PHE A 956 -143.84 86.22 30.51
C PHE A 956 -144.65 84.95 30.23
N LYS A 957 -145.95 85.11 29.96
CA LYS A 957 -146.86 84.04 29.52
C LYS A 957 -147.00 84.04 28.00
N GLN A 958 -147.01 82.87 27.38
CA GLN A 958 -147.34 82.75 25.96
C GLN A 958 -148.80 83.16 25.72
N ILE A 959 -149.01 84.21 24.92
CA ILE A 959 -150.35 84.67 24.51
C ILE A 959 -150.67 84.30 23.06
N TYR A 960 -149.64 84.07 22.22
CA TYR A 960 -149.83 83.57 20.87
C TYR A 960 -148.73 82.56 20.50
N LYS A 961 -149.11 81.50 19.78
CA LYS A 961 -148.19 80.64 19.04
C LYS A 961 -148.83 80.25 17.71
N GLY A 962 -148.15 80.54 16.60
CA GLY A 962 -148.64 80.23 15.25
C GLY A 962 -147.94 81.04 14.16
N SER A 963 -148.47 80.99 12.94
CA SER A 963 -147.87 81.57 11.73
C SER A 963 -148.20 83.05 11.48
N ALA A 964 -149.14 83.65 12.21
CA ALA A 964 -149.45 85.07 12.07
C ALA A 964 -148.29 85.96 12.55
N THR A 965 -148.23 87.17 12.02
CA THR A 965 -147.21 88.19 12.32
C THR A 965 -147.77 89.41 13.06
N SER A 966 -149.06 89.39 13.39
CA SER A 966 -149.65 90.25 14.42
C SER A 966 -150.65 89.48 15.29
N TYR A 967 -150.96 90.05 16.46
CA TYR A 967 -151.92 89.53 17.42
C TYR A 967 -152.60 90.69 18.16
N GLN A 968 -153.93 90.71 18.20
CA GLN A 968 -154.69 91.68 19.00
C GLN A 968 -154.96 91.13 20.40
N LEU A 969 -154.64 91.93 21.42
CA LEU A 969 -154.93 91.69 22.82
C LEU A 969 -156.11 92.60 23.25
N PRO A 970 -157.34 92.05 23.39
CA PRO A 970 -158.51 92.80 23.85
C PRO A 970 -158.56 92.93 25.37
N ASN A 971 -159.45 93.78 25.86
CA ASN A 971 -159.76 93.99 27.28
C ASN A 971 -158.55 94.48 28.09
N LEU A 972 -157.86 95.52 27.59
CA LEU A 972 -156.74 96.13 28.29
C LEU A 972 -157.21 96.76 29.61
N SER A 973 -156.58 96.33 30.71
CA SER A 973 -156.84 96.90 32.03
C SER A 973 -156.24 98.32 32.11
N SER A 974 -157.10 99.33 32.27
CA SER A 974 -156.66 100.72 32.34
C SER A 974 -155.62 100.94 33.44
N SER A 975 -154.66 101.84 33.18
CA SER A 975 -153.51 102.12 34.05
C SER A 975 -152.59 100.91 34.36
N THR A 976 -152.62 99.83 33.58
CA THR A 976 -151.74 98.66 33.76
C THR A 976 -150.64 98.57 32.69
N GLU A 977 -149.40 98.27 33.09
CA GLU A 977 -148.28 98.06 32.16
C GLU A 977 -148.35 96.65 31.51
N TYR A 978 -148.13 96.58 30.20
CA TYR A 978 -147.96 95.33 29.45
C TYR A 978 -146.59 95.32 28.75
N ARG A 979 -145.90 94.18 28.72
CA ARG A 979 -144.64 93.97 27.97
C ARG A 979 -144.73 92.78 27.03
N PHE A 980 -144.07 92.83 25.86
CA PHE A 980 -144.14 91.77 24.84
C PHE A 980 -142.77 91.37 24.29
N ARG A 981 -142.56 90.08 23.96
CA ARG A 981 -141.38 89.52 23.25
C ARG A 981 -141.77 88.36 22.34
N VAL A 982 -141.01 88.08 21.28
CA VAL A 982 -141.31 87.00 20.31
C VAL A 982 -140.08 86.14 19.97
N CYS A 983 -140.24 84.84 19.75
CA CYS A 983 -139.22 84.01 19.09
C CYS A 983 -139.75 83.38 17.79
N ALA A 984 -138.82 83.03 16.90
CA ALA A 984 -139.07 82.17 15.75
C ALA A 984 -138.82 80.71 16.13
N ILE A 985 -139.63 79.79 15.61
CA ILE A 985 -139.56 78.35 15.87
C ILE A 985 -139.60 77.63 14.53
N ARG A 986 -138.58 76.82 14.23
CA ARG A 986 -138.56 75.93 13.06
C ARG A 986 -139.41 74.71 13.40
N GLN A 987 -140.58 74.63 12.80
CA GLN A 987 -141.52 73.54 13.01
C GLN A 987 -141.17 72.40 12.05
N CYS A 988 -140.30 71.49 12.50
CA CYS A 988 -139.96 70.28 11.78
C CYS A 988 -141.17 69.31 11.75
N GLN A 989 -141.40 68.64 10.61
CA GLN A 989 -142.49 67.66 10.50
C GLN A 989 -142.20 66.37 11.28
N ASP A 990 -140.95 65.91 11.28
CA ASP A 990 -140.52 64.59 11.81
C ASP A 990 -139.66 64.69 13.08
N ALA A 991 -139.57 65.86 13.70
CA ALA A 991 -138.68 66.13 14.83
C ALA A 991 -139.29 67.19 15.77
N PRO A 992 -138.92 67.22 17.06
CA PRO A 992 -139.35 68.29 17.96
C PRO A 992 -138.97 69.67 17.43
N GLU A 993 -139.85 70.63 17.67
CA GLU A 993 -139.70 72.03 17.25
C GLU A 993 -138.36 72.63 17.69
N ILE A 994 -137.60 73.20 16.74
CA ILE A 994 -136.33 73.85 17.06
C ILE A 994 -136.62 75.33 17.36
N ILE A 995 -136.78 75.62 18.64
CA ILE A 995 -137.04 76.97 19.17
C ILE A 995 -135.78 77.83 18.99
N GLY A 996 -135.90 78.93 18.23
CA GLY A 996 -134.88 79.96 18.11
C GLY A 996 -134.87 80.91 19.31
N PRO A 997 -133.82 81.73 19.47
CA PRO A 997 -133.72 82.71 20.56
C PRO A 997 -134.85 83.75 20.52
N TYR A 998 -135.33 84.14 21.71
CA TYR A 998 -136.31 85.22 21.89
C TYR A 998 -135.70 86.60 21.55
N SER A 999 -136.54 87.47 20.99
CA SER A 999 -136.22 88.86 20.73
C SER A 999 -136.30 89.75 21.98
N SER A 1000 -135.84 91.00 21.82
CA SER A 1000 -135.93 92.04 22.84
C SER A 1000 -137.37 92.51 23.07
N THR A 1001 -137.62 93.12 24.23
CA THR A 1001 -138.97 93.43 24.75
C THR A 1001 -139.45 94.86 24.41
N VAL A 1002 -140.77 95.03 24.22
CA VAL A 1002 -141.49 96.31 24.07
C VAL A 1002 -142.58 96.48 25.16
N ILE A 1003 -143.10 97.70 25.41
CA ILE A 1003 -143.94 98.06 26.59
C ILE A 1003 -145.14 98.97 26.22
N LEU A 1004 -146.27 98.91 26.96
CA LEU A 1004 -147.55 99.66 26.76
C LEU A 1004 -148.28 100.03 28.09
N LEU A 1005 -149.05 101.14 28.15
CA LEU A 1005 -150.02 101.52 29.22
C LEU A 1005 -151.31 102.25 28.68
N PRO A 1006 -152.55 102.03 29.22
CA PRO A 1006 -153.79 102.73 28.79
C PRO A 1006 -154.46 103.73 29.81
N PRO A 1007 -155.35 104.67 29.37
CA PRO A 1007 -155.94 105.79 30.16
C PRO A 1007 -157.33 105.55 30.85
N ARG A 1008 -158.01 106.61 31.35
CA ARG A 1008 -159.29 106.62 32.15
C ARG A 1008 -160.38 107.58 31.58
N VAL A 1009 -161.61 107.54 32.13
CA VAL A 1009 -162.85 108.22 31.64
C VAL A 1009 -163.64 108.92 32.78
N ASP A 1010 -164.21 110.12 32.53
CA ASP A 1010 -165.18 110.87 33.37
C ASP A 1010 -165.95 111.93 32.52
N SER A 1011 -167.08 112.49 33.00
CA SER A 1011 -167.83 113.58 32.31
C SER A 1011 -168.88 114.30 33.19
N PRO A 1012 -169.43 115.50 32.82
CA PRO A 1012 -168.94 116.53 31.88
C PRO A 1012 -168.81 117.95 32.52
N GLY A 1013 -167.84 118.79 32.08
CA GLY A 1013 -167.77 120.19 32.57
C GLY A 1013 -166.63 121.11 32.08
N VAL A 1014 -166.91 121.93 31.05
CA VAL A 1014 -166.45 123.33 30.83
C VAL A 1014 -164.95 123.73 31.00
N SER A 1015 -164.23 123.81 29.86
CA SER A 1015 -163.15 124.76 29.44
C SER A 1015 -161.95 125.15 30.34
N GLY A 1016 -160.70 125.13 29.82
CA GLY A 1016 -159.53 125.68 30.53
C GLY A 1016 -158.09 125.70 29.91
N THR A 1017 -157.90 125.86 28.59
CA THR A 1017 -156.68 126.41 27.90
C THR A 1017 -155.19 126.07 28.31
N THR A 1018 -154.41 125.58 27.30
CA THR A 1018 -152.99 125.90 26.92
C THR A 1018 -151.72 125.30 27.60
N GLY A 1019 -150.72 124.89 26.76
CA GLY A 1019 -149.28 124.61 27.07
C GLY A 1019 -148.81 123.15 26.80
N SER A 1020 -147.88 122.81 25.87
CA SER A 1020 -146.38 122.88 25.88
C SER A 1020 -145.64 121.96 26.89
N LYS A 1021 -144.52 121.25 26.61
CA LYS A 1021 -143.61 121.13 25.41
C LYS A 1021 -142.84 119.76 25.38
N ALA A 1022 -141.64 119.64 24.77
CA ALA A 1022 -140.90 118.36 24.49
C ALA A 1022 -139.35 118.45 24.59
N ALA A 1023 -138.60 117.32 24.74
CA ALA A 1023 -137.13 117.17 24.44
C ALA A 1023 -136.55 115.71 24.53
N GLU A 1024 -135.30 115.52 24.05
CA GLU A 1024 -134.59 114.37 23.43
C GLU A 1024 -133.47 113.62 24.27
N ALA A 1025 -132.67 112.74 23.59
CA ALA A 1025 -131.26 112.30 23.88
C ALA A 1025 -130.99 111.14 24.92
N GLN A 1026 -129.87 110.36 24.98
CA GLN A 1026 -128.72 110.02 24.06
C GLN A 1026 -127.98 108.67 24.46
N LYS A 1027 -126.74 108.37 23.96
CA LYS A 1027 -126.02 107.05 24.08
C LYS A 1027 -124.45 107.12 23.98
N PRO A 1028 -123.64 106.26 24.66
CA PRO A 1028 -122.17 106.13 24.41
C PRO A 1028 -121.59 104.68 24.24
N LYS A 1029 -120.25 104.55 24.01
CA LYS A 1029 -119.47 103.30 23.71
C LYS A 1029 -117.94 103.52 24.00
N ARG A 1030 -117.08 102.47 24.12
CA ARG A 1030 -115.58 102.58 24.16
C ARG A 1030 -114.81 101.30 23.70
N SER A 1031 -113.48 101.40 23.53
CA SER A 1031 -112.56 100.38 22.95
C SER A 1031 -111.09 100.52 23.44
N MET A 1032 -110.16 99.67 22.99
CA MET A 1032 -108.71 99.65 23.34
C MET A 1032 -107.80 99.47 22.09
N THR A 1033 -106.47 99.62 22.22
CA THR A 1033 -105.55 100.02 21.11
C THR A 1033 -104.31 99.14 20.86
N ASP A 1034 -103.61 99.37 19.74
CA ASP A 1034 -102.80 98.39 19.00
C ASP A 1034 -101.38 98.04 19.51
N GLU A 1035 -100.81 98.77 20.47
CA GLU A 1035 -99.42 98.55 20.92
C GLU A 1035 -99.18 97.11 21.46
N GLN A 1036 -100.23 96.48 21.98
CA GLN A 1036 -100.20 95.09 22.46
C GLN A 1036 -99.99 94.05 21.34
N PHE A 1037 -100.22 94.39 20.07
CA PHE A 1037 -100.07 93.47 18.94
C PHE A 1037 -98.61 93.27 18.51
N SER A 1038 -97.73 94.25 18.79
CA SER A 1038 -96.33 94.23 18.37
C SER A 1038 -95.51 93.15 19.09
N PHE A 1039 -95.62 93.07 20.42
CA PHE A 1039 -94.85 92.13 21.25
C PHE A 1039 -95.12 90.66 20.91
N LEU A 1040 -96.35 90.33 20.48
CA LEU A 1040 -96.76 88.96 20.16
C LEU A 1040 -96.00 88.40 18.95
N ILE A 1041 -95.70 89.24 17.96
CA ILE A 1041 -95.05 88.84 16.70
C ILE A 1041 -93.56 88.58 16.92
N ILE A 1042 -92.88 89.40 17.73
CA ILE A 1042 -91.45 89.24 18.03
C ILE A 1042 -91.21 87.95 18.82
N ALA A 1043 -92.07 87.64 19.79
CA ALA A 1043 -92.01 86.39 20.54
C ALA A 1043 -92.17 85.15 19.64
N LEU A 1044 -93.07 85.22 18.64
CA LEU A 1044 -93.32 84.11 17.72
C LEU A 1044 -92.10 83.79 16.84
N LEU A 1045 -91.38 84.81 16.36
CA LEU A 1045 -90.19 84.67 15.52
C LEU A 1045 -88.98 84.11 16.30
N ALA A 1046 -88.85 84.42 17.58
CA ALA A 1046 -87.82 83.82 18.43
C ALA A 1046 -88.04 82.31 18.56
N VAL A 1047 -89.27 81.85 18.82
CA VAL A 1047 -89.60 80.43 18.99
C VAL A 1047 -89.40 79.63 17.70
N THR A 1048 -89.76 80.15 16.53
CA THR A 1048 -89.55 79.44 15.25
C THR A 1048 -88.08 79.27 14.90
N SER A 1049 -87.23 80.26 15.20
CA SER A 1049 -85.79 80.15 14.94
C SER A 1049 -85.09 79.08 15.78
N ILE A 1050 -85.51 78.89 17.03
CA ILE A 1050 -85.02 77.81 17.91
C ILE A 1050 -85.45 76.43 17.38
N LEU A 1051 -86.70 76.28 16.93
CA LEU A 1051 -87.21 75.02 16.37
C LEU A 1051 -86.46 74.59 15.09
N ILE A 1052 -86.06 75.55 14.25
CA ILE A 1052 -85.27 75.27 13.03
C ILE A 1052 -83.87 74.76 13.39
N ALA A 1053 -83.22 75.33 14.42
CA ALA A 1053 -81.92 74.86 14.88
C ALA A 1053 -81.97 73.40 15.39
N VAL A 1054 -83.00 73.06 16.17
CA VAL A 1054 -83.22 71.68 16.65
C VAL A 1054 -83.49 70.71 15.49
N ALA A 1055 -84.28 71.12 14.48
CA ALA A 1055 -84.54 70.29 13.31
C ALA A 1055 -83.27 69.99 12.50
N ILE A 1056 -82.38 70.98 12.32
CA ILE A 1056 -81.10 70.79 11.62
C ILE A 1056 -80.19 69.82 12.40
N GLN A 1057 -80.18 69.90 13.74
CA GLN A 1057 -79.35 69.02 14.56
C GLN A 1057 -79.82 67.55 14.54
N TYR A 1058 -81.10 67.29 14.25
CA TYR A 1058 -81.65 65.93 14.14
C TYR A 1058 -81.33 65.24 12.80
N PHE A 1059 -81.08 66.00 11.72
CA PHE A 1059 -80.86 65.47 10.36
C PHE A 1059 -79.37 65.27 9.99
N VAL A 1060 -78.44 65.38 10.95
CA VAL A 1060 -76.99 65.27 10.73
C VAL A 1060 -76.35 64.10 11.52
N ILE A 1061 -77.17 63.29 12.21
CA ILE A 1061 -76.74 62.06 12.90
C ILE A 1061 -77.69 60.90 12.57
N GLU A 1062 -77.68 60.48 11.30
CA GLU A 1062 -78.16 59.17 10.83
C GLU A 1062 -77.33 58.72 9.61
#